data_AF-A0A1C6IGI8-F1
#
_entry.id   AF-A0A1C6IGI8-F1
#
_cell.length_a   1.000
_cell.length_b   1.000
_cell.length_c   1.000
_cell.angle_alpha   90.00
_cell.angle_beta   90.00
_cell.angle_gamma   90.00
#
_symmetry.space_group_name_H-M   'P 1'
#
loop_
_entity.id
_entity.type
_entity.pdbx_description
1 polymer ?
#
loop_
_entity_poly.entity_id
_entity_poly.type
_entity_poly.pdbx_seq_one_letter_code
_entity_poly.pdbx_strand_id
1 'polypeptide(L)'
;MYIADLHIHSRFSRATSKDGDLPHLDWWARRKGIRMVGTGDFTHPAWRAELREQLVPAGEGVYTLRQDLRLPDVAPGEAPRFVITGEISCIYKRHGRTRKVHNLILLPSLEAADELSARLEAIGNIHSDGRPILGLDSRDLLELTLDTCPDAEFIPAHIWTPHFALFGAFSGFDTMEECFGDLTGHIHAVETGLSSDPPMNWRVSALDGLTLVSHSDAHSPSKLGREADLLDTGLTYPELVRAIRTGEGFQGTVEFFPEEGKYHLDGHRNCGVCLTPAETAALGGVCPVCGKKLTIGVEHRVEALADRPAGFRPEGAKPFESLAPLPEVIAASTGVSAAGKNTQALYEQMLHALGPEFSILREVPVEDIAHTAGPCVAEGIRRLRAGQVERRAGFDGEYGVISLLTPGEIARFSGQISLFGLDLPVRKSKPRRELQHVLAPEAAPAAPQPEALNPPQLEAVTSTAPVTAVTAGPGTGKTRTLVARIAWLVEERGVRPGEITAVTFTNQAAAEMRARLEQRLGGKRAVAAMTIGTFHAICLKLLGDVRLISPGEALTIAEQVLRESGRKGGGKTLLQSVSRVKNGVSPEDTGLDAELYDAYQARLRDLGALDFDDLLTEGLKRDVTGLRCFRHVLVDEFQDINDIQYQLVRS
;
A
#
# COMPACT_ATOMS: atom_id res chain seq x y z
N MET A 1 26.52 -17.35 1.93
CA MET A 1 25.54 -16.30 1.56
C MET A 1 24.15 -16.69 2.07
N TYR A 2 23.39 -15.73 2.58
CA TYR A 2 22.01 -15.86 3.03
C TYR A 2 21.19 -14.61 2.67
N ILE A 3 19.87 -14.73 2.74
CA ILE A 3 18.91 -13.66 2.43
C ILE A 3 18.34 -13.08 3.71
N ALA A 4 18.29 -11.74 3.80
CA ALA A 4 17.74 -11.01 4.93
C ALA A 4 16.64 -10.02 4.51
N ASP A 5 15.58 -9.93 5.30
CA ASP A 5 14.49 -8.96 5.12
C ASP A 5 14.18 -8.31 6.47
N LEU A 6 14.68 -7.09 6.68
CA LEU A 6 14.76 -6.47 8.01
C LEU A 6 13.65 -5.46 8.30
N HIS A 7 12.90 -5.07 7.28
CA HIS A 7 11.79 -4.14 7.38
C HIS A 7 10.46 -4.83 7.09
N ILE A 8 9.72 -5.12 8.15
CA ILE A 8 8.40 -5.73 8.08
C ILE A 8 7.48 -5.11 9.13
N HIS A 9 6.19 -5.41 9.05
CA HIS A 9 5.23 -5.04 10.07
C HIS A 9 4.46 -6.23 10.64
N SER A 10 4.20 -6.15 11.94
CA SER A 10 3.37 -7.10 12.66
C SER A 10 1.88 -6.82 12.45
N ARG A 11 1.03 -7.69 12.99
CA ARG A 11 -0.43 -7.49 13.07
C ARG A 11 -0.87 -6.27 13.90
N PHE A 12 0.05 -5.62 14.61
CA PHE A 12 -0.23 -4.42 15.41
C PHE A 12 -0.11 -3.12 14.62
N SER A 13 0.50 -3.15 13.43
CA SER A 13 0.52 -2.02 12.51
C SER A 13 -0.80 -1.87 11.75
N ARG A 14 -1.11 -0.66 11.28
CA ARG A 14 -2.27 -0.44 10.41
C ARG A 14 -2.11 -1.13 9.06
N ALA A 15 -3.24 -1.60 8.53
CA ALA A 15 -3.35 -2.20 7.20
C ALA A 15 -2.45 -3.43 6.98
N THR A 16 -2.12 -4.16 8.06
CA THR A 16 -1.39 -5.42 8.00
C THR A 16 -2.31 -6.62 8.20
N SER A 17 -1.85 -7.79 7.76
CA SER A 17 -2.54 -9.06 7.97
C SER A 17 -2.58 -9.41 9.46
N LYS A 18 -3.66 -10.06 9.89
CA LYS A 18 -3.75 -10.68 11.22
C LYS A 18 -2.72 -11.80 11.41
N ASP A 19 -2.31 -12.40 10.31
CA ASP A 19 -1.26 -13.43 10.27
C ASP A 19 0.14 -12.82 10.39
N GLY A 20 0.28 -11.50 10.57
CA GLY A 20 1.57 -10.86 10.89
C GLY A 20 2.07 -11.19 12.30
N ASP A 21 2.10 -12.46 12.67
CA ASP A 21 2.62 -13.00 13.93
C ASP A 21 3.86 -13.88 13.70
N LEU A 22 4.60 -14.18 14.77
CA LEU A 22 5.87 -14.91 14.66
C LEU A 22 5.73 -16.31 14.04
N PRO A 23 4.71 -17.14 14.37
CA PRO A 23 4.51 -18.44 13.73
C PRO A 23 4.37 -18.37 12.20
N HIS A 24 3.60 -17.43 11.68
CA HIS A 24 3.43 -17.29 10.23
C HIS A 24 4.63 -16.62 9.56
N LEU A 25 5.31 -15.69 10.23
CA LEU A 25 6.56 -15.11 9.74
C LEU A 25 7.66 -16.18 9.60
N ASP A 26 7.84 -17.04 10.61
CA ASP A 26 8.74 -18.19 10.56
C ASP A 26 8.39 -19.13 9.40
N TRP A 27 7.09 -19.44 9.26
CA TRP A 27 6.59 -20.34 8.22
C TRP A 27 6.86 -19.80 6.81
N TRP A 28 6.55 -18.53 6.54
CA TRP A 28 6.80 -17.92 5.24
C TRP A 28 8.29 -17.71 4.96
N ALA A 29 9.09 -17.35 5.96
CA ALA A 29 10.54 -17.22 5.80
C ALA A 29 11.18 -18.54 5.37
N ARG A 30 10.79 -19.68 5.98
CA ARG A 30 11.25 -21.01 5.57
C ARG A 30 10.89 -21.33 4.12
N ARG A 31 9.64 -21.09 3.73
CA ARG A 31 9.16 -21.34 2.36
C ARG A 31 9.87 -20.48 1.33
N LYS A 32 10.21 -19.25 1.69
CA LYS A 32 10.94 -18.34 0.82
C LYS A 32 12.44 -18.62 0.79
N GLY A 33 13.01 -19.17 1.87
CA GLY A 33 14.45 -19.35 2.03
C GLY A 33 15.14 -18.13 2.66
N ILE A 34 14.38 -17.31 3.38
CA ILE A 34 14.90 -16.14 4.10
C ILE A 34 15.47 -16.61 5.44
N ARG A 35 16.74 -16.29 5.70
CA ARG A 35 17.47 -16.77 6.88
C ARG A 35 17.52 -15.77 8.00
N MET A 36 17.29 -14.49 7.71
CA MET A 36 17.23 -13.44 8.71
C MET A 36 16.03 -12.53 8.45
N VAL A 37 15.22 -12.30 9.48
CA VAL A 37 13.97 -11.56 9.37
C VAL A 37 13.92 -10.51 10.49
N GLY A 38 13.61 -9.27 10.14
CA GLY A 38 13.30 -8.25 11.14
C GLY A 38 12.02 -8.61 11.88
N THR A 39 11.93 -8.33 13.17
CA THR A 39 10.68 -8.57 13.92
C THR A 39 9.59 -7.55 13.58
N GLY A 40 9.98 -6.35 13.14
CA GLY A 40 9.08 -5.22 12.98
C GLY A 40 8.53 -4.72 14.32
N ASP A 41 8.02 -3.49 14.31
CA ASP A 41 7.14 -2.95 15.34
C ASP A 41 7.60 -3.08 16.81
N PHE A 42 8.91 -3.10 17.09
CA PHE A 42 9.41 -3.27 18.47
C PHE A 42 8.86 -2.22 19.44
N THR A 43 8.38 -1.07 18.98
CA THR A 43 7.81 -0.02 19.83
C THR A 43 6.45 -0.39 20.42
N HIS A 44 5.74 -1.36 19.85
CA HIS A 44 4.42 -1.77 20.34
C HIS A 44 4.54 -2.73 21.55
N PRO A 45 3.97 -2.38 22.71
CA PRO A 45 4.22 -3.12 23.95
C PRO A 45 3.64 -4.54 23.95
N ALA A 46 2.46 -4.74 23.35
CA ALA A 46 1.90 -6.09 23.23
C ALA A 46 2.73 -6.96 22.27
N TRP A 47 3.33 -6.35 21.23
CA TRP A 47 4.20 -7.09 20.33
C TRP A 47 5.49 -7.49 21.03
N ARG A 48 6.16 -6.58 21.75
CA ARG A 48 7.33 -6.92 22.57
C ARG A 48 7.06 -8.03 23.57
N ALA A 49 5.88 -8.04 24.19
CA ALA A 49 5.49 -9.13 25.09
C ALA A 49 5.43 -10.47 24.37
N GLU A 50 4.84 -10.52 23.16
CA GLU A 50 4.84 -11.72 22.32
C GLU A 50 6.25 -12.12 21.88
N LEU A 51 7.11 -11.15 21.51
CA LEU A 51 8.50 -11.43 21.15
C LEU A 51 9.24 -12.10 22.32
N ARG A 52 9.12 -11.57 23.55
CA ARG A 52 9.75 -12.16 24.76
C ARG A 52 9.23 -13.55 25.07
N GLU A 53 7.93 -13.75 24.92
CA GLU A 53 7.34 -15.05 25.20
C GLU A 53 7.83 -16.07 24.16
N GLN A 54 7.68 -15.76 22.88
CA GLN A 54 7.76 -16.75 21.80
C GLN A 54 9.15 -16.92 21.19
N LEU A 55 10.06 -15.97 21.37
CA LEU A 55 11.42 -16.05 20.86
C LEU A 55 12.42 -16.53 21.92
N VAL A 56 13.40 -17.32 21.49
CA VAL A 56 14.54 -17.74 22.32
C VAL A 56 15.85 -17.29 21.67
N PRO A 57 16.89 -16.94 22.46
CA PRO A 57 18.20 -16.56 21.93
C PRO A 57 18.77 -17.67 21.04
N ALA A 58 19.37 -17.28 19.91
CA ALA A 58 19.87 -18.22 18.91
C ALA A 58 21.22 -17.80 18.28
N GLY A 59 21.93 -16.91 18.97
CA GLY A 59 23.17 -16.27 18.56
C GLY A 59 23.27 -14.90 19.24
N GLU A 60 24.37 -14.20 19.05
CA GLU A 60 24.55 -12.86 19.60
C GLU A 60 23.59 -11.87 18.93
N GLY A 61 22.68 -11.30 19.71
CA GLY A 61 21.66 -10.33 19.28
C GLY A 61 20.62 -10.86 18.28
N VAL A 62 20.49 -12.18 18.15
CA VAL A 62 19.51 -12.81 17.27
C VAL A 62 18.72 -13.90 17.98
N TYR A 63 17.51 -14.13 17.49
CA TYR A 63 16.55 -15.02 18.12
C TYR A 63 15.99 -16.04 17.15
N THR A 64 15.30 -17.06 17.65
CA THR A 64 14.50 -17.99 16.83
C THR A 64 13.19 -18.30 17.54
N LEU A 65 12.16 -18.62 16.77
CA LEU A 65 10.86 -19.02 17.33
C LEU A 65 10.99 -20.34 18.10
N ARG A 66 10.36 -20.41 19.28
CA ARG A 66 10.27 -21.66 20.05
C ARG A 66 9.67 -22.78 19.18
N GLN A 67 10.22 -23.98 19.31
CA GLN A 67 9.88 -25.10 18.43
C GLN A 67 8.42 -25.54 18.55
N ASP A 68 7.80 -25.41 19.72
CA ASP A 68 6.40 -25.76 19.99
C ASP A 68 5.38 -24.83 19.31
N LEU A 69 5.81 -23.64 18.90
CA LEU A 69 4.96 -22.64 18.24
C LEU A 69 5.07 -22.67 16.71
N ARG A 70 5.98 -23.49 16.16
CA ARG A 70 6.19 -23.54 14.71
C ARG A 70 5.01 -24.19 14.01
N LEU A 71 4.51 -23.52 12.99
CA LEU A 71 3.48 -24.09 12.12
C LEU A 71 4.07 -25.26 11.31
N PRO A 72 3.33 -26.37 11.18
CA PRO A 72 3.77 -27.49 10.37
C PRO A 72 3.88 -27.05 8.92
N ASP A 73 4.92 -27.52 8.25
CA ASP A 73 5.16 -27.21 6.85
C ASP A 73 5.84 -28.40 6.17
N VAL A 74 5.61 -28.51 4.88
CA VAL A 74 6.19 -29.56 4.04
C VAL A 74 7.43 -29.03 3.32
N ALA A 75 7.60 -27.71 3.24
CA ALA A 75 8.74 -27.07 2.59
C ALA A 75 10.03 -27.20 3.43
N PRO A 76 11.18 -27.56 2.83
CA PRO A 76 12.41 -27.96 3.53
C PRO A 76 13.26 -26.78 4.07
N GLY A 77 12.68 -25.59 4.23
CA GLY A 77 13.43 -24.39 4.61
C GLY A 77 14.00 -24.43 6.03
N GLU A 78 15.23 -23.95 6.20
CA GLU A 78 15.84 -23.77 7.52
C GLU A 78 15.15 -22.65 8.30
N ALA A 79 15.03 -22.82 9.62
CA ALA A 79 14.43 -21.81 10.47
C ALA A 79 15.20 -20.47 10.42
N PRO A 80 14.51 -19.33 10.29
CA PRO A 80 15.15 -18.03 10.27
C PRO A 80 15.71 -17.64 11.65
N ARG A 81 16.59 -16.65 11.60
CA ARG A 81 16.95 -15.81 12.75
C ARG A 81 16.12 -14.53 12.73
N PHE A 82 15.65 -14.12 13.89
CA PHE A 82 14.95 -12.85 14.07
C PHE A 82 15.90 -11.81 14.66
N VAL A 83 15.87 -10.60 14.09
CA VAL A 83 16.55 -9.41 14.60
C VAL A 83 15.49 -8.42 15.10
N ILE A 84 15.78 -7.71 16.19
CA ILE A 84 14.82 -6.74 16.72
C ILE A 84 14.81 -5.50 15.84
N THR A 85 13.68 -5.21 15.18
CA THR A 85 13.56 -4.09 14.25
C THR A 85 12.25 -3.36 14.42
N GLY A 86 12.18 -2.12 13.93
CA GLY A 86 10.93 -1.36 13.93
C GLY A 86 11.07 -0.05 13.18
N GLU A 87 9.96 0.37 12.58
CA GLU A 87 9.86 1.62 11.85
C GLU A 87 9.16 2.67 12.71
N ILE A 88 9.64 3.90 12.68
CA ILE A 88 9.01 5.05 13.34
C ILE A 88 8.69 6.11 12.29
N SER A 89 7.43 6.58 12.29
CA SER A 89 6.97 7.64 11.40
C SER A 89 7.13 9.00 12.06
N CYS A 90 8.05 9.82 11.56
CA CYS A 90 8.31 11.16 12.06
C CYS A 90 7.52 12.19 11.25
N ILE A 91 6.64 12.94 11.91
CA ILE A 91 5.86 14.02 11.29
C ILE A 91 6.07 15.32 12.06
N TYR A 92 6.83 16.24 11.47
CA TYR A 92 7.27 17.47 12.15
C TYR A 92 7.39 18.63 11.15
N LYS A 93 7.61 19.85 11.64
CA LYS A 93 7.87 21.01 10.79
C LYS A 93 9.35 21.36 10.80
N ARG A 94 9.96 21.47 9.62
CA ARG A 94 11.34 21.92 9.45
C ARG A 94 11.48 22.71 8.16
N HIS A 95 12.30 23.77 8.17
CA HIS A 95 12.48 24.70 7.04
C HIS A 95 11.16 25.20 6.43
N GLY A 96 10.16 25.49 7.27
CA GLY A 96 8.85 26.02 6.85
C GLY A 96 7.92 25.01 6.17
N ARG A 97 8.27 23.72 6.12
CA ARG A 97 7.46 22.64 5.53
C ARG A 97 7.15 21.56 6.55
N THR A 98 6.01 20.89 6.40
CA THR A 98 5.73 19.65 7.13
C THR A 98 6.51 18.52 6.48
N ARG A 99 7.41 17.91 7.24
CA ARG A 99 8.20 16.74 6.86
C ARG A 99 7.51 15.48 7.36
N LYS A 100 7.58 14.43 6.56
CA LYS A 100 7.08 13.09 6.87
C LYS A 100 8.15 12.13 6.42
N VAL A 101 8.83 11.50 7.36
CA VAL A 101 9.95 10.60 7.08
C VAL A 101 9.82 9.39 7.97
N HIS A 102 9.93 8.21 7.40
CA HIS A 102 10.05 6.98 8.14
C HIS A 102 11.51 6.60 8.32
N ASN A 103 11.81 6.03 9.49
CA ASN A 103 13.14 5.53 9.79
C ASN A 103 13.02 4.14 10.41
N LEU A 104 13.81 3.22 9.89
CA LEU A 104 14.00 1.86 10.36
C LEU A 104 15.12 1.84 11.40
N ILE A 105 14.87 1.15 12.52
CA ILE A 105 15.85 0.99 13.59
C ILE A 105 16.04 -0.51 13.83
N LEU A 106 17.29 -0.95 13.86
CA LEU A 106 17.71 -2.31 14.21
C LEU A 106 18.37 -2.26 15.59
N LEU A 107 17.97 -3.15 16.49
CA LEU A 107 18.42 -3.17 17.88
C LEU A 107 19.10 -4.50 18.24
N PRO A 108 20.15 -4.47 19.08
CA PRO A 108 20.92 -5.67 19.43
C PRO A 108 20.13 -6.64 20.33
N SER A 109 19.08 -6.17 21.02
CA SER A 109 18.33 -7.02 21.93
C SER A 109 16.92 -6.51 22.25
N LEU A 110 16.11 -7.37 22.87
CA LEU A 110 14.79 -7.03 23.40
C LEU A 110 14.84 -6.03 24.58
N GLU A 111 15.95 -6.02 25.33
CA GLU A 111 16.20 -5.06 26.40
C GLU A 111 16.48 -3.66 25.82
N ALA A 112 17.28 -3.56 24.76
CA ALA A 112 17.50 -2.31 24.04
C ALA A 112 16.17 -1.76 23.47
N ALA A 113 15.30 -2.65 22.98
CA ALA A 113 13.96 -2.29 22.54
C ALA A 113 13.07 -1.77 23.66
N ASP A 114 13.15 -2.31 24.88
CA ASP A 114 12.43 -1.75 26.02
C ASP A 114 12.95 -0.36 26.40
N GLU A 115 14.27 -0.18 26.46
CA GLU A 115 14.85 1.09 26.88
C GLU A 115 14.48 2.21 25.90
N LEU A 116 14.64 1.97 24.59
CA LEU A 116 14.27 2.94 23.57
C LEU A 116 12.77 3.20 23.56
N SER A 117 11.94 2.16 23.70
CA SER A 117 10.48 2.32 23.77
C SER A 117 10.06 3.16 24.98
N ALA A 118 10.68 2.98 26.14
CA ALA A 118 10.37 3.76 27.34
C ALA A 118 10.66 5.26 27.15
N ARG A 119 11.73 5.61 26.41
CA ARG A 119 12.01 7.01 26.08
C ARG A 119 11.04 7.58 25.04
N LEU A 120 10.68 6.79 24.03
CA LEU A 120 9.73 7.19 22.99
C LEU A 120 8.30 7.39 23.54
N GLU A 121 7.91 6.60 24.53
CA GLU A 121 6.61 6.70 25.22
C GLU A 121 6.42 8.07 25.90
N ALA A 122 7.51 8.69 26.37
CA ALA A 122 7.46 10.03 26.94
C ALA A 122 7.20 11.13 25.90
N ILE A 123 7.42 10.84 24.61
CA ILE A 123 7.28 11.79 23.50
C ILE A 123 5.92 11.66 22.83
N GLY A 124 5.42 10.43 22.67
CA GLY A 124 4.14 10.21 22.01
C GLY A 124 3.59 8.80 22.19
N ASN A 125 2.44 8.55 21.56
CA ASN A 125 1.72 7.30 21.72
C ASN A 125 2.32 6.18 20.87
N ILE A 126 2.90 5.18 21.53
CA ILE A 126 3.45 3.96 20.92
C ILE A 126 2.56 2.71 21.10
N HIS A 127 1.36 2.87 21.67
CA HIS A 127 0.46 1.76 22.04
C HIS A 127 -0.64 1.48 21.02
N SER A 128 -0.88 2.38 20.07
CA SER A 128 -2.02 2.27 19.15
C SER A 128 -1.70 1.68 17.79
N ASP A 129 -0.41 1.61 17.44
CA ASP A 129 0.07 1.24 16.11
C ASP A 129 1.45 0.62 16.26
N GLY A 130 1.73 -0.43 15.50
CA GLY A 130 3.06 -1.05 15.40
C GLY A 130 4.12 -0.09 14.86
N ARG A 131 3.69 0.82 13.98
CA ARG A 131 4.48 1.98 13.54
C ARG A 131 3.94 3.25 14.20
N PRO A 132 4.53 3.70 15.30
CA PRO A 132 4.09 4.93 15.94
C PRO A 132 4.37 6.13 15.05
N ILE A 133 3.42 7.07 15.08
CA ILE A 133 3.56 8.38 14.46
C ILE A 133 3.92 9.38 15.56
N LEU A 134 5.13 9.92 15.49
CA LEU A 134 5.66 10.84 16.49
C LEU A 134 5.87 12.23 15.88
N GLY A 135 5.57 13.25 16.68
CA GLY A 135 5.85 14.66 16.38
C GLY A 135 7.32 15.04 16.55
N LEU A 136 8.23 14.09 16.30
CA LEU A 136 9.66 14.17 16.59
C LEU A 136 10.43 14.40 15.29
N ASP A 137 11.48 15.21 15.33
CA ASP A 137 12.40 15.42 14.21
C ASP A 137 13.23 14.15 13.96
N SER A 138 13.52 13.81 12.69
CA SER A 138 14.33 12.63 12.37
C SER A 138 15.75 12.71 12.96
N ARG A 139 16.35 13.91 13.03
CA ARG A 139 17.65 14.14 13.68
C ARG A 139 17.58 13.84 15.17
N ASP A 140 16.53 14.30 15.84
CA ASP A 140 16.35 14.10 17.28
C ASP A 140 16.01 12.64 17.61
N LEU A 141 15.29 11.94 16.71
CA LEU A 141 15.10 10.50 16.83
C LEU A 141 16.42 9.74 16.70
N LEU A 142 17.29 10.13 15.77
CA LEU A 142 18.62 9.54 15.61
C LEU A 142 19.46 9.77 16.88
N GLU A 143 19.52 11.01 17.39
CA GLU A 143 20.21 11.32 18.65
C GLU A 143 19.69 10.47 19.81
N LEU A 144 18.37 10.43 20.01
CA LEU A 144 17.74 9.64 21.06
C LEU A 144 18.09 8.15 20.93
N THR A 145 18.12 7.63 19.71
CA THR A 145 18.44 6.24 19.44
C THR A 145 19.89 5.94 19.82
N LEU A 146 20.84 6.75 19.37
CA LEU A 146 22.27 6.58 19.66
C LEU A 146 22.60 6.78 21.15
N ASP A 147 21.96 7.74 21.81
CA ASP A 147 22.10 7.98 23.25
C ASP A 147 21.57 6.83 24.10
N THR A 148 20.56 6.12 23.60
CA THR A 148 19.94 4.99 24.29
C THR A 148 20.68 3.69 24.00
N CYS A 149 21.05 3.47 22.74
CA CYS A 149 21.71 2.27 22.28
C CYS A 149 22.73 2.63 21.19
N PRO A 150 24.00 2.86 21.55
CA PRO A 150 25.05 3.23 20.59
C PRO A 150 25.31 2.17 19.50
N ASP A 151 24.98 0.92 19.80
CA ASP A 151 25.13 -0.20 18.87
C ASP A 151 23.94 -0.34 17.91
N ALA A 152 22.87 0.43 18.08
CA ALA A 152 21.72 0.45 17.17
C ALA A 152 22.14 0.88 15.76
N GLU A 153 21.49 0.32 14.75
CA GLU A 153 21.61 0.80 13.37
C GLU A 153 20.35 1.56 12.98
N PHE A 154 20.54 2.73 12.37
CA PHE A 154 19.48 3.65 12.01
C PHE A 154 19.51 3.89 10.50
N ILE A 155 18.41 3.56 9.83
CA ILE A 155 18.32 3.54 8.38
C ILE A 155 17.11 4.39 7.96
N PRO A 156 17.29 5.46 7.18
CA PRO A 156 16.17 6.14 6.54
C PRO A 156 15.43 5.16 5.63
N ALA A 157 14.14 4.94 5.90
CA ALA A 157 13.36 3.90 5.23
C ALA A 157 12.86 4.38 3.85
N HIS A 158 12.77 3.44 2.90
CA HIS A 158 12.25 3.58 1.52
C HIS A 158 12.34 5.00 0.94
N ILE A 159 13.57 5.51 0.82
CA ILE A 159 13.88 6.95 0.73
C ILE A 159 13.26 7.69 -0.46
N TRP A 160 12.74 6.98 -1.47
CA TRP A 160 12.13 7.55 -2.67
C TRP A 160 10.61 7.44 -2.74
N THR A 161 9.96 6.73 -1.81
CA THR A 161 8.49 6.64 -1.80
C THR A 161 7.89 8.05 -1.81
N PRO A 162 6.90 8.36 -2.67
CA PRO A 162 6.45 9.75 -2.85
C PRO A 162 6.02 10.46 -1.55
N HIS A 163 5.50 9.69 -0.61
CA HIS A 163 5.12 10.13 0.73
C HIS A 163 5.96 9.41 1.78
N PHE A 164 6.14 10.05 2.94
CA PHE A 164 6.77 9.44 4.13
C PHE A 164 8.24 9.01 3.96
N ALA A 165 8.92 9.54 2.95
CA ALA A 165 10.31 9.20 2.66
C ALA A 165 11.22 10.43 2.71
N LEU A 166 12.52 10.16 2.88
CA LEU A 166 13.57 11.18 2.96
C LEU A 166 13.61 12.08 1.74
N PHE A 167 13.64 11.53 0.52
CA PHE A 167 13.69 12.27 -0.75
C PHE A 167 12.35 12.31 -1.49
N GLY A 168 11.27 11.79 -0.90
CA GLY A 168 9.95 11.69 -1.54
C GLY A 168 9.40 13.03 -2.07
N ALA A 169 8.74 13.00 -3.23
CA ALA A 169 8.34 14.19 -3.98
C ALA A 169 7.39 15.15 -3.25
N PHE A 170 6.59 14.69 -2.28
CA PHE A 170 5.57 15.53 -1.63
C PHE A 170 6.00 16.19 -0.32
N SER A 171 7.03 15.68 0.36
CA SER A 171 7.45 16.17 1.68
C SER A 171 8.95 16.03 1.97
N GLY A 172 9.72 15.40 1.09
CA GLY A 172 11.13 15.04 1.30
C GLY A 172 12.09 16.22 1.23
N PHE A 173 13.26 16.01 1.82
CA PHE A 173 14.44 16.86 1.76
C PHE A 173 15.14 16.73 0.41
N ASP A 174 16.04 17.67 0.09
CA ASP A 174 16.89 17.58 -1.10
C ASP A 174 18.27 16.98 -0.77
N THR A 175 18.68 16.96 0.50
CA THR A 175 19.93 16.37 0.99
C THR A 175 19.72 15.66 2.34
N MET A 176 20.66 14.78 2.72
CA MET A 176 20.61 14.11 4.03
C MET A 176 20.91 15.09 5.17
N GLU A 177 21.80 16.06 4.95
CA GLU A 177 22.21 17.10 5.89
C GLU A 177 21.03 17.98 6.31
N GLU A 178 20.09 18.25 5.41
CA GLU A 178 18.87 18.96 5.79
C GLU A 178 18.00 18.17 6.79
N CYS A 179 18.05 16.83 6.74
CA CYS A 179 17.27 15.95 7.60
C CYS A 179 18.00 15.66 8.92
N PHE A 180 19.25 15.19 8.86
CA PHE A 180 20.00 14.69 10.02
C PHE A 180 21.03 15.68 10.57
N GLY A 181 21.28 16.79 9.87
CA GLY A 181 22.12 17.88 10.38
C GLY A 181 23.54 17.43 10.74
N ASP A 182 23.96 17.72 11.96
CA ASP A 182 25.25 17.35 12.54
C ASP A 182 25.43 15.82 12.67
N LEU A 183 24.35 15.05 12.67
CA LEU A 183 24.38 13.60 12.83
C LEU A 183 24.34 12.82 11.51
N THR A 184 24.38 13.48 10.35
CA THR A 184 24.41 12.79 9.04
C THR A 184 25.53 11.76 8.95
N GLY A 185 26.69 12.01 9.57
CA GLY A 185 27.83 11.08 9.57
C GLY A 185 27.59 9.76 10.31
N HIS A 186 26.44 9.60 11.00
CA HIS A 186 26.02 8.35 11.66
C HIS A 186 25.06 7.51 10.80
N ILE A 187 24.68 7.98 9.62
CA ILE A 187 23.91 7.19 8.66
C ILE A 187 24.90 6.42 7.80
N HIS A 188 24.84 5.08 7.84
CA HIS A 188 25.73 4.21 7.06
C HIS A 188 25.01 3.49 5.92
N ALA A 189 23.68 3.48 5.94
CA ALA A 189 22.86 2.84 4.94
C ALA A 189 21.54 3.59 4.73
N VAL A 190 20.95 3.39 3.56
CA VAL A 190 19.62 3.88 3.20
C VAL A 190 18.84 2.76 2.54
N GLU A 191 17.55 2.70 2.83
CA GLU A 191 16.66 1.70 2.22
C GLU A 191 16.10 2.25 0.90
N THR A 192 16.33 1.53 -0.19
CA THR A 192 15.85 1.91 -1.54
C THR A 192 14.33 1.94 -1.60
N GLY A 193 13.72 0.84 -1.13
CA GLY A 193 12.29 0.58 -1.14
C GLY A 193 11.71 0.39 -2.54
N LEU A 194 10.49 -0.17 -2.59
CA LEU A 194 9.74 -0.61 -3.78
C LEU A 194 9.57 0.41 -4.93
N SER A 195 9.94 1.67 -4.73
CA SER A 195 9.80 2.74 -5.71
C SER A 195 11.11 3.07 -6.44
N SER A 196 12.24 2.49 -6.02
CA SER A 196 13.54 2.73 -6.64
C SER A 196 14.41 1.48 -6.60
N ASP A 197 15.43 1.43 -7.45
CA ASP A 197 16.43 0.38 -7.46
C ASP A 197 17.87 0.97 -7.37
N PRO A 198 18.92 0.14 -7.23
CA PRO A 198 20.29 0.64 -7.17
C PRO A 198 20.70 1.51 -8.37
N PRO A 199 20.39 1.16 -9.64
CA PRO A 199 20.62 2.04 -10.79
C PRO A 199 20.04 3.45 -10.66
N MET A 200 18.83 3.60 -10.10
CA MET A 200 18.25 4.92 -9.83
C MET A 200 19.07 5.68 -8.77
N ASN A 201 19.45 5.00 -7.68
CA ASN A 201 20.19 5.58 -6.56
C ASN A 201 21.64 5.96 -6.91
N TRP A 202 22.31 5.16 -7.75
CA TRP A 202 23.69 5.40 -8.21
C TRP A 202 23.89 6.73 -8.93
N ARG A 203 22.79 7.32 -9.40
CA ARG A 203 22.79 8.61 -10.09
C ARG A 203 22.96 9.80 -9.16
N VAL A 204 22.86 9.59 -7.85
CA VAL A 204 22.94 10.62 -6.82
C VAL A 204 24.22 10.42 -6.01
N SER A 205 25.29 11.15 -6.32
CA SER A 205 26.60 10.96 -5.66
C SER A 205 26.59 11.17 -4.15
N ALA A 206 25.62 11.91 -3.62
CA ALA A 206 25.46 12.09 -2.17
C ALA A 206 25.14 10.78 -1.42
N LEU A 207 24.75 9.72 -2.12
CA LEU A 207 24.54 8.38 -1.55
C LEU A 207 25.78 7.50 -1.62
N ASP A 208 26.87 7.96 -2.23
CA ASP A 208 28.11 7.21 -2.27
C ASP A 208 28.66 6.96 -0.87
N GLY A 209 29.24 5.78 -0.68
CA GLY A 209 29.79 5.36 0.62
C GLY A 209 28.73 4.81 1.59
N LEU A 210 27.44 4.98 1.30
CA LEU A 210 26.37 4.31 2.03
C LEU A 210 26.07 2.94 1.42
N THR A 211 25.68 1.99 2.27
CA THR A 211 25.13 0.71 1.81
C THR A 211 23.68 0.93 1.38
N LEU A 212 23.36 0.57 0.13
CA LEU A 212 21.98 0.50 -0.34
C LEU A 212 21.39 -0.84 0.14
N VAL A 213 20.50 -0.78 1.12
CA VAL A 213 19.75 -1.94 1.61
C VAL A 213 18.37 -1.98 0.97
N SER A 214 17.80 -3.17 0.83
CA SER A 214 16.50 -3.37 0.17
C SER A 214 15.66 -4.34 1.00
N HIS A 215 14.48 -3.89 1.42
CA HIS A 215 13.62 -4.65 2.33
C HIS A 215 12.16 -4.56 1.92
N SER A 216 11.40 -5.59 2.28
CA SER A 216 10.07 -5.76 1.74
C SER A 216 9.07 -4.71 2.22
N ASP A 217 9.20 -4.13 3.41
CA ASP A 217 8.10 -3.42 4.08
C ASP A 217 6.83 -4.32 4.12
N ALA A 218 7.00 -5.60 4.47
CA ALA A 218 5.94 -6.59 4.38
C ALA A 218 4.80 -6.29 5.35
N HIS A 219 3.61 -6.03 4.79
CA HIS A 219 2.36 -5.90 5.54
C HIS A 219 1.60 -7.24 5.67
N SER A 220 2.11 -8.31 5.09
CA SER A 220 1.63 -9.67 5.27
C SER A 220 2.78 -10.65 5.11
N PRO A 221 2.84 -11.75 5.87
CA PRO A 221 3.94 -12.73 5.79
C PRO A 221 4.24 -13.25 4.37
N SER A 222 3.22 -13.42 3.53
CA SER A 222 3.40 -13.85 2.13
C SER A 222 4.17 -12.87 1.25
N LYS A 223 4.29 -11.61 1.68
CA LYS A 223 5.01 -10.54 0.97
C LYS A 223 6.45 -10.36 1.45
N LEU A 224 6.92 -11.15 2.42
CA LEU A 224 8.33 -11.21 2.79
C LEU A 224 9.22 -11.43 1.56
N GLY A 225 10.38 -10.80 1.54
CA GLY A 225 11.38 -10.97 0.49
C GLY A 225 10.96 -10.54 -0.90
N ARG A 226 9.94 -9.67 -1.07
CA ARG A 226 9.76 -8.97 -2.35
C ARG A 226 10.92 -8.02 -2.65
N GLU A 227 11.61 -7.60 -1.59
CA GLU A 227 12.91 -6.94 -1.56
C GLU A 227 13.69 -7.56 -0.40
N ALA A 228 15.00 -7.75 -0.56
CA ALA A 228 15.84 -8.37 0.45
C ALA A 228 17.34 -8.10 0.23
N ASP A 229 18.13 -8.22 1.29
CA ASP A 229 19.58 -8.13 1.24
C ASP A 229 20.23 -9.52 1.04
N LEU A 230 21.36 -9.54 0.33
CA LEU A 230 22.23 -10.70 0.17
C LEU A 230 23.48 -10.52 1.02
N LEU A 231 23.67 -11.38 2.02
CA LEU A 231 24.74 -11.26 3.00
C LEU A 231 25.61 -12.53 3.01
N ASP A 232 26.91 -12.37 3.14
CA ASP A 232 27.88 -13.46 3.32
C ASP A 232 28.69 -13.22 4.60
N THR A 233 27.98 -13.29 5.71
CA THR A 233 28.50 -13.17 7.08
C THR A 233 27.98 -14.32 7.94
N GLY A 234 28.37 -14.36 9.22
CA GLY A 234 27.62 -15.15 10.19
C GLY A 234 26.24 -14.55 10.48
N LEU A 235 25.38 -15.36 11.11
CA LEU A 235 23.99 -15.01 11.45
C LEU A 235 23.91 -14.42 12.86
N THR A 236 24.62 -13.32 13.11
CA THR A 236 24.60 -12.57 14.38
C THR A 236 24.35 -11.08 14.13
N TYR A 237 23.86 -10.37 15.14
CA TYR A 237 23.59 -8.94 15.03
C TYR A 237 24.85 -8.11 14.77
N PRO A 238 25.99 -8.32 15.48
CA PRO A 238 27.20 -7.51 15.23
C PRO A 238 27.75 -7.70 13.82
N GLU A 239 27.68 -8.92 13.26
CA GLU A 239 28.10 -9.19 11.90
C GLU A 239 27.18 -8.55 10.86
N LEU A 240 25.86 -8.57 11.09
CA LEU A 240 24.88 -7.87 10.26
C LEU A 240 25.17 -6.36 10.24
N VAL A 241 25.28 -5.74 11.41
CA VAL A 241 25.52 -4.28 11.51
C VAL A 241 26.87 -3.93 10.91
N ARG A 242 27.91 -4.75 11.10
CA ARG A 242 29.20 -4.54 10.43
C ARG A 242 29.03 -4.54 8.90
N ALA A 243 28.31 -5.51 8.35
CA ALA A 243 28.08 -5.60 6.91
C ALA A 243 27.32 -4.39 6.37
N ILE A 244 26.32 -3.89 7.08
CA ILE A 244 25.58 -2.67 6.72
C ILE A 244 26.50 -1.44 6.80
N ARG A 245 27.28 -1.29 7.88
CA ARG A 245 28.12 -0.11 8.11
C ARG A 245 29.33 -0.02 7.18
N THR A 246 29.92 -1.15 6.81
CA THR A 246 31.19 -1.18 6.05
C THR A 246 31.06 -1.72 4.63
N GLY A 247 29.94 -2.37 4.30
CA GLY A 247 29.76 -3.11 3.05
C GLY A 247 30.55 -4.43 2.98
N GLU A 248 31.30 -4.80 4.02
CA GLU A 248 32.06 -6.06 4.09
C GLU A 248 31.11 -7.23 4.39
N GLY A 249 31.06 -8.21 3.49
CA GLY A 249 30.09 -9.30 3.58
C GLY A 249 28.71 -8.95 3.00
N PHE A 250 28.44 -7.68 2.69
CA PHE A 250 27.24 -7.30 1.92
C PHE A 250 27.46 -7.60 0.43
N GLN A 251 26.67 -8.50 -0.15
CA GLN A 251 26.88 -9.02 -1.50
C GLN A 251 26.00 -8.37 -2.56
N GLY A 252 24.91 -7.72 -2.16
CA GLY A 252 23.96 -7.11 -3.08
C GLY A 252 22.53 -7.19 -2.55
N THR A 253 21.58 -6.93 -3.43
CA THR A 253 20.15 -6.89 -3.08
C THR A 253 19.31 -7.69 -4.07
N VAL A 254 18.16 -8.16 -3.60
CA VAL A 254 17.02 -8.56 -4.42
C VAL A 254 16.07 -7.38 -4.45
N GLU A 255 15.70 -6.94 -5.65
CA GLU A 255 14.89 -5.75 -5.86
C GLU A 255 13.54 -6.08 -6.46
N PHE A 256 12.53 -5.31 -6.07
CA PHE A 256 11.28 -5.22 -6.79
C PHE A 256 11.48 -4.45 -8.10
N PHE A 257 10.57 -4.58 -9.06
CA PHE A 257 10.59 -3.74 -10.27
C PHE A 257 9.96 -2.37 -9.96
N PRO A 258 10.75 -1.28 -9.83
CA PRO A 258 10.19 0.02 -9.48
C PRO A 258 9.18 0.53 -10.51
N GLU A 259 9.25 0.05 -11.76
CA GLU A 259 8.30 0.36 -12.83
C GLU A 259 6.88 -0.14 -12.52
N GLU A 260 6.70 -1.17 -11.69
CA GLU A 260 5.37 -1.57 -11.24
C GLU A 260 4.74 -0.53 -10.31
N GLY A 261 5.55 0.33 -9.70
CA GLY A 261 5.11 1.42 -8.84
C GLY A 261 4.08 2.32 -9.51
N LYS A 262 2.98 2.58 -8.80
CA LYS A 262 1.87 3.46 -9.22
C LYS A 262 2.26 4.91 -9.57
N TYR A 263 3.44 5.34 -9.16
CA TYR A 263 3.98 6.68 -9.38
C TYR A 263 5.41 6.63 -9.92
N HIS A 264 5.76 5.61 -10.70
CA HIS A 264 7.14 5.50 -11.21
C HIS A 264 7.47 6.63 -12.20
N LEU A 265 6.73 6.72 -13.30
CA LEU A 265 6.87 7.80 -14.30
C LEU A 265 5.90 8.95 -14.06
N ASP A 266 6.20 10.08 -14.69
CA ASP A 266 5.29 11.21 -14.74
C ASP A 266 4.06 10.85 -15.56
N GLY A 267 2.91 11.39 -15.19
CA GLY A 267 1.76 11.17 -16.04
C GLY A 267 0.48 11.87 -15.67
N HIS A 268 -0.51 11.60 -16.51
CA HIS A 268 -1.87 12.02 -16.32
C HIS A 268 -2.80 10.90 -16.80
N ARG A 269 -3.26 10.10 -15.85
CA ARG A 269 -4.03 8.86 -16.07
C ARG A 269 -5.25 9.07 -16.94
N ASN A 270 -5.96 10.18 -16.73
CA ASN A 270 -7.20 10.48 -17.45
C ASN A 270 -6.99 10.70 -18.95
N CYS A 271 -5.76 11.03 -19.35
CA CYS A 271 -5.37 11.19 -20.76
C CYS A 271 -4.52 10.03 -21.27
N GLY A 272 -4.19 9.03 -20.43
CA GLY A 272 -3.27 7.95 -20.78
C GLY A 272 -1.85 8.42 -21.10
N VAL A 273 -1.44 9.58 -20.58
CA VAL A 273 -0.10 10.14 -20.80
C VAL A 273 0.83 9.63 -19.72
N CYS A 274 1.89 8.94 -20.12
CA CYS A 274 2.97 8.44 -19.28
C CYS A 274 4.28 8.87 -19.95
N LEU A 275 5.11 9.62 -19.24
CA LEU A 275 6.27 10.30 -19.80
C LEU A 275 7.48 10.12 -18.88
N THR A 276 8.65 10.02 -19.51
CA THR A 276 9.94 10.15 -18.82
C THR A 276 10.14 11.58 -18.31
N PRO A 277 11.01 11.81 -17.32
CA PRO A 277 11.29 13.15 -16.81
C PRO A 277 11.75 14.12 -17.90
N ALA A 278 12.59 13.64 -18.83
CA ALA A 278 13.08 14.43 -19.97
C ALA A 278 11.95 14.86 -20.92
N GLU A 279 11.00 13.96 -21.21
CA GLU A 279 9.82 14.28 -22.03
C GLU A 279 8.90 15.27 -21.32
N THR A 280 8.66 15.09 -20.01
CA THR A 280 7.90 16.04 -19.20
C THR A 280 8.52 17.43 -19.20
N ALA A 281 9.85 17.51 -19.06
CA ALA A 281 10.58 18.77 -19.11
C ALA A 281 10.45 19.46 -20.48
N ALA A 282 10.58 18.69 -21.58
CA ALA A 282 10.39 19.19 -22.93
C ALA A 282 8.98 19.74 -23.20
N LEU A 283 7.97 19.22 -22.48
CA LEU A 283 6.57 19.68 -22.55
C LEU A 283 6.21 20.71 -21.48
N GLY A 284 7.17 21.21 -20.69
CA GLY A 284 6.94 22.23 -19.67
C GLY A 284 6.10 21.76 -18.47
N GLY A 285 6.11 20.46 -18.17
CA GLY A 285 5.42 19.89 -17.00
C GLY A 285 3.89 19.79 -17.15
N VAL A 286 3.36 19.97 -18.36
CA VAL A 286 1.92 19.90 -18.63
C VAL A 286 1.57 18.77 -19.59
N CYS A 287 0.38 18.21 -19.40
CA CYS A 287 -0.17 17.16 -20.23
C CYS A 287 -0.43 17.69 -21.65
N PRO A 288 0.13 17.08 -22.71
CA PRO A 288 -0.03 17.55 -24.09
C PRO A 288 -1.47 17.38 -24.62
N VAL A 289 -2.29 16.58 -23.93
CA VAL A 289 -3.67 16.27 -24.33
C VAL A 289 -4.67 17.28 -23.78
N CYS A 290 -4.48 17.74 -22.54
CA CYS A 290 -5.47 18.57 -21.84
C CYS A 290 -4.92 19.84 -21.19
N GLY A 291 -3.61 20.08 -21.23
CA GLY A 291 -2.94 21.26 -20.66
C GLY A 291 -2.88 21.32 -19.13
N LYS A 292 -3.41 20.32 -18.40
CA LYS A 292 -3.28 20.23 -16.94
C LYS A 292 -1.86 19.83 -16.55
N LYS A 293 -1.43 20.17 -15.33
CA LYS A 293 -0.14 19.71 -14.78
C LYS A 293 -0.09 18.17 -14.72
N LEU A 294 1.08 17.61 -15.02
CA LEU A 294 1.36 16.19 -14.84
C LEU A 294 1.60 15.89 -13.36
N THR A 295 1.21 14.69 -12.92
CA THR A 295 1.63 14.13 -11.64
C THR A 295 3.09 13.71 -11.79
N ILE A 296 3.94 14.21 -10.90
CA ILE A 296 5.37 13.92 -10.90
C ILE A 296 5.62 12.53 -10.31
N GLY A 297 6.37 11.72 -11.04
CA GLY A 297 6.78 10.38 -10.66
C GLY A 297 8.06 10.36 -9.83
N VAL A 298 8.39 9.18 -9.31
CA VAL A 298 9.58 8.91 -8.52
C VAL A 298 10.84 9.07 -9.38
N GLU A 299 10.82 8.57 -10.61
CA GLU A 299 11.96 8.70 -11.53
C GLU A 299 12.30 10.17 -11.82
N HIS A 300 11.29 11.05 -11.88
CA HIS A 300 11.53 12.49 -12.01
C HIS A 300 12.15 13.07 -10.74
N ARG A 301 11.71 12.62 -9.56
CA ARG A 301 12.30 13.07 -8.31
C ARG A 301 13.77 12.63 -8.19
N VAL A 302 14.11 11.42 -8.65
CA VAL A 302 15.49 10.97 -8.77
C VAL A 302 16.26 11.85 -9.75
N GLU A 303 15.74 12.08 -10.96
CA GLU A 303 16.35 12.97 -11.96
C GLU A 303 16.65 14.37 -11.41
N ALA A 304 15.73 14.92 -10.61
CA ALA A 304 15.89 16.25 -10.03
C ALA A 304 17.04 16.36 -9.01
N LEU A 305 17.43 15.25 -8.39
CA LEU A 305 18.55 15.18 -7.43
C LEU A 305 19.80 14.51 -8.02
N ALA A 306 19.67 13.87 -9.19
CA ALA A 306 20.76 13.18 -9.86
C ALA A 306 21.81 14.16 -10.38
N ASP A 307 23.08 13.83 -10.15
CA ASP A 307 24.25 14.53 -10.69
C ASP A 307 25.03 13.66 -11.69
N ARG A 308 24.50 12.47 -11.99
CA ARG A 308 25.06 11.50 -12.96
C ARG A 308 23.99 11.03 -13.94
N PRO A 309 24.39 10.67 -15.16
CA PRO A 309 23.45 10.21 -16.19
C PRO A 309 22.82 8.87 -15.82
N ALA A 310 21.63 8.60 -16.37
CA ALA A 310 21.00 7.29 -16.29
C ALA A 310 21.93 6.19 -16.84
N GLY A 311 21.97 5.05 -16.16
CA GLY A 311 22.86 3.93 -16.50
C GLY A 311 24.29 4.07 -15.96
N PHE A 312 24.63 5.14 -15.24
CA PHE A 312 25.89 5.22 -14.52
C PHE A 312 25.98 4.12 -13.46
N ARG A 313 27.14 3.47 -13.38
CA ARG A 313 27.45 2.46 -12.35
C ARG A 313 28.74 2.84 -11.64
N PRO A 314 28.70 3.13 -10.32
CA PRO A 314 29.89 3.42 -9.53
C PRO A 314 30.87 2.25 -9.52
N GLU A 315 32.16 2.56 -9.42
CA GLU A 315 33.18 1.55 -9.19
C GLU A 315 32.95 0.87 -7.83
N GLY A 316 32.95 -0.47 -7.80
CA GLY A 316 32.65 -1.22 -6.58
C GLY A 316 31.17 -1.34 -6.21
N ALA A 317 30.24 -0.82 -7.03
CA ALA A 317 28.81 -0.96 -6.81
C ALA A 317 28.40 -2.44 -6.71
N LYS A 318 27.74 -2.78 -5.59
CA LYS A 318 27.22 -4.12 -5.34
C LYS A 318 26.19 -4.51 -6.40
N PRO A 319 26.14 -5.79 -6.82
CA PRO A 319 25.14 -6.27 -7.76
C PRO A 319 23.73 -6.22 -7.14
N PHE A 320 22.72 -6.30 -8.00
CA PHE A 320 21.34 -6.47 -7.59
C PHE A 320 20.64 -7.43 -8.56
N GLU A 321 19.54 -8.04 -8.09
CA GLU A 321 18.71 -8.96 -8.86
C GLU A 321 17.25 -8.51 -8.81
N SER A 322 16.68 -8.07 -9.95
CA SER A 322 15.24 -7.77 -10.01
C SER A 322 14.43 -9.06 -10.12
N LEU A 323 13.65 -9.38 -9.09
CA LEU A 323 12.83 -10.59 -9.03
C LEU A 323 11.36 -10.25 -8.80
N ALA A 324 10.49 -11.20 -9.14
CA ALA A 324 9.08 -11.18 -8.76
C ALA A 324 8.78 -12.44 -7.91
N PRO A 325 7.85 -12.36 -6.95
CA PRO A 325 7.41 -13.52 -6.18
C PRO A 325 7.04 -14.70 -7.08
N LEU A 326 7.41 -15.92 -6.70
CA LEU A 326 7.21 -17.10 -7.56
C LEU A 326 5.75 -17.31 -8.02
N PRO A 327 4.70 -17.07 -7.20
CA PRO A 327 3.32 -17.12 -7.69
C PRO A 327 3.03 -16.13 -8.82
N GLU A 328 3.66 -14.95 -8.80
CA GLU A 328 3.53 -13.92 -9.84
C GLU A 328 4.28 -14.33 -11.10
N VAL A 329 5.45 -14.96 -10.97
CA VAL A 329 6.20 -15.55 -12.10
C VAL A 329 5.41 -16.69 -12.75
N ILE A 330 4.84 -17.60 -11.97
CA ILE A 330 3.98 -18.69 -12.48
C ILE A 330 2.81 -18.10 -13.26
N ALA A 331 2.11 -17.12 -12.68
CA ALA A 331 0.99 -16.43 -13.29
C ALA A 331 1.36 -15.76 -14.62
N ALA A 332 2.43 -14.97 -14.62
CA ALA A 332 2.94 -14.27 -15.81
C ALA A 332 3.40 -15.25 -16.91
N SER A 333 3.84 -16.45 -16.53
CA SER A 333 4.30 -17.48 -17.48
C SER A 333 3.18 -18.34 -18.05
N THR A 334 2.06 -18.46 -17.34
CA THR A 334 0.96 -19.38 -17.71
C THR A 334 -0.32 -18.65 -18.14
N GLY A 335 -0.39 -17.34 -17.93
CA GLY A 335 -1.54 -16.51 -18.29
C GLY A 335 -2.73 -16.66 -17.33
N VAL A 336 -2.52 -17.23 -16.13
CA VAL A 336 -3.54 -17.34 -15.07
C VAL A 336 -3.25 -16.37 -13.93
N SER A 337 -4.18 -16.25 -12.97
CA SER A 337 -4.01 -15.36 -11.81
C SER A 337 -3.02 -15.93 -10.77
N ALA A 338 -2.19 -15.07 -10.18
CA ALA A 338 -1.29 -15.43 -9.08
C ALA A 338 -2.04 -15.99 -7.85
N ALA A 339 -3.23 -15.44 -7.57
CA ALA A 339 -4.10 -15.92 -6.48
C ALA A 339 -4.96 -17.13 -6.88
N GLY A 340 -4.85 -17.61 -8.13
CA GLY A 340 -5.64 -18.72 -8.63
C GLY A 340 -5.24 -20.05 -7.97
N LYS A 341 -6.22 -20.94 -7.74
CA LYS A 341 -6.00 -22.26 -7.13
C LYS A 341 -4.93 -23.08 -7.84
N ASN A 342 -4.87 -23.02 -9.17
CA ASN A 342 -3.88 -23.76 -9.96
C ASN A 342 -2.47 -23.22 -9.73
N THR A 343 -2.31 -21.90 -9.65
CA THR A 343 -1.03 -21.25 -9.35
C THR A 343 -0.54 -21.61 -7.96
N GLN A 344 -1.44 -21.56 -6.97
CA GLN A 344 -1.10 -21.91 -5.60
C GLN A 344 -0.74 -23.40 -5.47
N ALA A 345 -1.49 -24.29 -6.12
CA ALA A 345 -1.16 -25.72 -6.14
C ALA A 345 0.20 -25.99 -6.80
N LEU A 346 0.51 -25.30 -7.91
CA LEU A 346 1.81 -25.44 -8.56
C LEU A 346 2.94 -24.86 -7.71
N TYR A 347 2.71 -23.71 -7.04
CA TYR A 347 3.66 -23.14 -6.09
C TYR A 347 4.00 -24.13 -4.97
N GLU A 348 3.00 -24.74 -4.33
CA GLU A 348 3.22 -25.78 -3.31
C GLU A 348 4.00 -26.98 -3.86
N GLN A 349 3.65 -27.45 -5.07
CA GLN A 349 4.35 -28.56 -5.72
C GLN A 349 5.82 -28.22 -5.98
N MET A 350 6.11 -27.01 -6.45
CA MET A 350 7.48 -26.56 -6.69
C MET A 350 8.27 -26.46 -5.39
N LEU A 351 7.69 -25.91 -4.33
CA LEU A 351 8.36 -25.84 -3.03
C LEU A 351 8.72 -27.23 -2.47
N HIS A 352 7.80 -28.19 -2.61
CA HIS A 352 8.02 -29.56 -2.18
C HIS A 352 9.10 -30.27 -3.00
N ALA A 353 9.13 -30.07 -4.32
CA ALA A 353 10.02 -30.80 -5.22
C ALA A 353 11.40 -30.15 -5.36
N LEU A 354 11.48 -28.82 -5.33
CA LEU A 354 12.66 -28.04 -5.72
C LEU A 354 13.25 -27.22 -4.56
N GLY A 355 12.55 -27.12 -3.42
CA GLY A 355 13.00 -26.37 -2.25
C GLY A 355 12.47 -24.94 -2.18
N PRO A 356 13.07 -24.06 -1.36
CA PRO A 356 12.54 -22.73 -1.09
C PRO A 356 12.44 -21.81 -2.32
N GLU A 357 11.55 -20.83 -2.25
CA GLU A 357 11.21 -19.90 -3.33
C GLU A 357 12.44 -19.24 -3.96
N PHE A 358 13.35 -18.68 -3.15
CA PHE A 358 14.53 -18.01 -3.67
C PHE A 358 15.50 -18.97 -4.36
N SER A 359 15.66 -20.19 -3.85
CA SER A 359 16.46 -21.21 -4.53
C SER A 359 15.86 -21.54 -5.90
N ILE A 360 14.53 -21.69 -5.99
CA ILE A 360 13.84 -21.88 -7.27
C ILE A 360 14.04 -20.71 -8.22
N LEU A 361 13.90 -19.47 -7.74
CA LEU A 361 13.99 -18.28 -8.58
C LEU A 361 15.42 -18.00 -9.06
N ARG A 362 16.44 -18.38 -8.29
CA ARG A 362 17.83 -17.93 -8.51
C ARG A 362 18.79 -19.04 -8.94
N GLU A 363 18.66 -20.23 -8.35
CA GLU A 363 19.72 -21.25 -8.35
C GLU A 363 19.32 -22.53 -9.08
N VAL A 364 18.11 -23.05 -8.87
CA VAL A 364 17.67 -24.34 -9.40
C VAL A 364 17.81 -24.37 -10.94
N PRO A 365 18.39 -25.42 -11.54
CA PRO A 365 18.51 -25.54 -12.99
C PRO A 365 17.16 -25.42 -13.70
N VAL A 366 17.16 -24.75 -14.86
CA VAL A 366 15.93 -24.49 -15.63
C VAL A 366 15.30 -25.80 -16.11
N GLU A 367 16.11 -26.83 -16.33
CA GLU A 367 15.70 -28.18 -16.69
C GLU A 367 14.85 -28.81 -15.58
N ASP A 368 15.28 -28.73 -14.32
CA ASP A 368 14.55 -29.29 -13.18
C ASP A 368 13.21 -28.56 -12.94
N ILE A 369 13.21 -27.24 -13.15
CA ILE A 369 11.99 -26.43 -13.17
C ILE A 369 11.06 -26.88 -14.29
N ALA A 370 11.57 -27.13 -15.49
CA ALA A 370 10.76 -27.57 -16.63
C ALA A 370 10.12 -28.94 -16.38
N HIS A 371 10.83 -29.88 -15.74
CA HIS A 371 10.29 -31.18 -15.37
C HIS A 371 9.16 -31.06 -14.34
N THR A 372 9.24 -30.10 -13.41
CA THR A 372 8.28 -29.95 -12.31
C THR A 372 7.07 -29.08 -12.68
N ALA A 373 7.32 -27.93 -13.32
CA ALA A 373 6.34 -26.87 -13.55
C ALA A 373 6.01 -26.61 -15.03
N GLY A 374 6.66 -27.36 -15.93
CA GLY A 374 6.46 -27.25 -17.37
C GLY A 374 7.30 -26.16 -18.04
N PRO A 375 7.35 -26.16 -19.38
CA PRO A 375 8.26 -25.34 -20.17
C PRO A 375 7.98 -23.84 -20.07
N CYS A 376 6.71 -23.43 -19.87
CA CYS A 376 6.35 -22.02 -19.75
C CYS A 376 6.98 -21.38 -18.50
N VAL A 377 6.82 -22.02 -17.33
CA VAL A 377 7.36 -21.51 -16.07
C VAL A 377 8.89 -21.52 -16.08
N ALA A 378 9.49 -22.56 -16.66
CA ALA A 378 10.93 -22.64 -16.84
C ALA A 378 11.49 -21.49 -17.69
N GLU A 379 10.86 -21.20 -18.83
CA GLU A 379 11.26 -20.07 -19.67
C GLU A 379 11.02 -18.73 -18.98
N GLY A 380 9.92 -18.59 -18.23
CA GLY A 380 9.64 -17.39 -17.45
C GLY A 380 10.73 -17.10 -16.41
N ILE A 381 11.13 -18.11 -15.64
CA ILE A 381 12.24 -17.98 -14.66
C ILE A 381 13.57 -17.71 -15.38
N ARG A 382 13.86 -18.39 -16.49
CA ARG A 382 15.07 -18.13 -17.29
C ARG A 382 15.14 -16.67 -17.77
N ARG A 383 14.03 -16.12 -18.27
CA ARG A 383 13.93 -14.72 -18.70
C ARG A 383 14.11 -13.76 -17.54
N LEU A 384 13.47 -14.03 -16.40
CA LEU A 384 13.60 -13.23 -15.18
C LEU A 384 15.07 -13.16 -14.75
N ARG A 385 15.76 -14.30 -14.63
CA ARG A 385 17.20 -14.36 -14.29
C ARG A 385 18.09 -13.61 -15.29
N ALA A 386 17.71 -13.61 -16.57
CA ALA A 386 18.44 -12.92 -17.62
C ALA A 386 18.07 -11.42 -17.77
N GLY A 387 17.16 -10.90 -16.95
CA GLY A 387 16.63 -9.54 -17.09
C GLY A 387 15.80 -9.30 -18.36
N GLN A 388 15.38 -10.37 -19.05
CA GLN A 388 14.61 -10.33 -20.31
C GLN A 388 13.12 -10.14 -20.02
N VAL A 389 12.79 -8.97 -19.48
CA VAL A 389 11.47 -8.66 -18.92
C VAL A 389 10.86 -7.46 -19.65
N GLU A 390 9.63 -7.59 -20.16
CA GLU A 390 8.90 -6.46 -20.74
C GLU A 390 8.29 -5.63 -19.60
N ARG A 391 8.64 -4.34 -19.57
CA ARG A 391 8.23 -3.41 -18.50
C ARG A 391 7.32 -2.34 -19.05
N ARG A 392 6.15 -2.20 -18.45
CA ARG A 392 5.28 -1.04 -18.66
C ARG A 392 5.16 -0.28 -17.35
N ALA A 393 5.77 0.89 -17.29
CA ALA A 393 5.78 1.71 -16.08
C ALA A 393 4.38 2.18 -15.66
N GLY A 394 4.17 2.21 -14.35
CA GLY A 394 3.04 2.85 -13.69
C GLY A 394 3.22 4.37 -13.61
N PHE A 395 2.10 5.08 -13.50
CA PHE A 395 2.04 6.53 -13.45
C PHE A 395 0.70 7.00 -12.87
N ASP A 396 0.71 8.17 -12.22
CA ASP A 396 -0.49 8.86 -11.72
C ASP A 396 -1.52 7.97 -10.97
N GLY A 397 -1.01 7.02 -10.17
CA GLY A 397 -1.84 6.12 -9.35
C GLY A 397 -2.18 4.79 -10.02
N GLU A 398 -1.78 4.56 -11.26
CA GLU A 398 -1.94 3.28 -11.97
C GLU A 398 -0.66 2.45 -11.87
N TYR A 399 -0.78 1.21 -11.37
CA TYR A 399 0.36 0.29 -11.31
C TYR A 399 0.90 -0.03 -12.70
N GLY A 400 2.21 -0.21 -12.78
CA GLY A 400 2.85 -0.78 -13.94
C GLY A 400 2.55 -2.26 -14.09
N VAL A 401 3.05 -2.84 -15.17
CA VAL A 401 2.91 -4.26 -15.46
C VAL A 401 4.24 -4.80 -15.96
N ILE A 402 4.65 -5.90 -15.35
CA ILE A 402 5.78 -6.72 -15.78
C ILE A 402 5.24 -7.95 -16.52
N SER A 403 5.83 -8.27 -17.66
CA SER A 403 5.45 -9.43 -18.49
C SER A 403 6.68 -10.25 -18.88
N LEU A 404 6.58 -11.58 -18.72
CA LEU A 404 7.64 -12.53 -19.03
C LEU A 404 7.44 -13.20 -20.40
N LEU A 405 6.19 -13.58 -20.70
CA LEU A 405 5.80 -14.28 -21.92
C LEU A 405 4.57 -13.62 -22.55
N THR A 406 4.55 -13.59 -23.88
CA THR A 406 3.37 -13.17 -24.63
C THR A 406 2.34 -14.31 -24.72
N PRO A 407 1.03 -14.02 -24.91
CA PRO A 407 0.03 -15.08 -25.08
C PRO A 407 0.33 -16.08 -26.20
N GLY A 408 0.98 -15.63 -27.29
CA GLY A 408 1.39 -16.50 -28.39
C GLY A 408 2.53 -17.44 -28.01
N GLU A 409 3.49 -16.97 -27.20
CA GLU A 409 4.56 -17.81 -26.66
C GLU A 409 4.01 -18.84 -25.68
N ILE A 410 3.10 -18.43 -24.79
CA ILE A 410 2.44 -19.35 -23.83
C ILE A 410 1.75 -20.49 -24.59
N ALA A 411 1.00 -20.19 -25.66
CA ALA A 411 0.33 -21.21 -26.48
C ALA A 411 1.34 -22.15 -27.18
N ARG A 412 2.46 -21.61 -27.66
CA ARG A 412 3.54 -22.39 -28.29
C ARG A 412 4.21 -23.33 -27.31
N PHE A 413 4.60 -22.85 -26.13
CA PHE A 413 5.25 -23.65 -25.10
C PHE A 413 4.30 -24.67 -24.46
N SER A 414 3.00 -24.35 -24.38
CA SER A 414 1.98 -25.28 -23.88
C SER A 414 1.58 -26.37 -24.87
N GLY A 415 2.21 -26.44 -26.06
CA GLY A 415 1.96 -27.48 -27.06
C GLY A 415 0.61 -27.37 -27.78
N GLN A 416 -0.06 -26.21 -27.73
CA GLN A 416 -1.37 -25.99 -28.36
C GLN A 416 -1.32 -25.62 -29.86
N ILE A 417 -0.20 -25.90 -30.54
CA ILE A 417 -0.10 -25.76 -31.99
C ILE A 417 -0.46 -27.11 -32.63
N SER A 418 -1.62 -27.15 -33.28
CA SER A 418 -2.09 -28.26 -34.11
C SER A 418 -1.02 -28.69 -35.11
N LEU A 419 -0.73 -30.00 -35.15
CA LEU A 419 0.24 -30.66 -36.05
C LEU A 419 -0.20 -30.69 -37.53
N PHE A 420 -1.19 -29.90 -37.92
CA PHE A 420 -1.60 -29.72 -39.31
C PHE A 420 -1.68 -28.23 -39.61
N GLY A 421 -0.78 -27.78 -40.48
CA GLY A 421 -0.64 -26.40 -40.93
C GLY A 421 -1.91 -25.85 -41.59
N LEU A 422 -2.80 -25.35 -40.76
CA LEU A 422 -3.84 -24.40 -41.13
C LEU A 422 -3.73 -23.26 -40.12
N ASP A 423 -3.24 -22.11 -40.59
CA ASP A 423 -3.33 -20.84 -39.88
C ASP A 423 -4.77 -20.65 -39.44
N LEU A 424 -5.03 -20.84 -38.16
CA LEU A 424 -6.29 -20.42 -37.57
C LEU A 424 -6.30 -18.89 -37.65
N PRO A 425 -7.38 -18.27 -38.16
CA PRO A 425 -7.42 -16.84 -38.32
C PRO A 425 -7.26 -16.20 -36.94
N VAL A 426 -6.11 -15.56 -36.75
CA VAL A 426 -5.87 -14.60 -35.68
C VAL A 426 -7.09 -13.68 -35.69
N ARG A 427 -7.94 -13.76 -34.65
CA ARG A 427 -8.96 -12.72 -34.44
C ARG A 427 -8.20 -11.42 -34.45
N LYS A 428 -8.44 -10.59 -35.48
CA LYS A 428 -7.80 -9.28 -35.63
C LYS A 428 -7.94 -8.56 -34.29
N SER A 429 -6.84 -8.50 -33.55
CA SER A 429 -6.71 -7.60 -32.44
C SER A 429 -6.98 -6.21 -33.02
N LYS A 430 -7.80 -5.43 -32.32
CA LYS A 430 -7.82 -3.98 -32.55
C LYS A 430 -6.37 -3.50 -32.53
N PRO A 431 -5.97 -2.55 -33.40
CA PRO A 431 -4.58 -2.15 -33.48
C PRO A 431 -4.08 -1.82 -32.08
N ARG A 432 -3.03 -2.53 -31.67
CA ARG A 432 -2.18 -2.15 -30.54
C ARG A 432 -1.79 -0.70 -30.83
N ARG A 433 -2.18 0.23 -29.95
CA ARG A 433 -1.78 1.63 -30.09
C ARG A 433 -0.29 1.65 -29.83
N GLU A 434 0.51 1.56 -30.89
CA GLU A 434 1.95 1.79 -30.81
C GLU A 434 2.17 3.15 -30.15
N LEU A 435 3.07 3.16 -29.16
CA LEU A 435 3.57 4.38 -28.56
C LEU A 435 4.23 5.19 -29.68
N GLN A 436 3.54 6.23 -30.12
CA GLN A 436 4.10 7.18 -31.08
C GLN A 436 5.21 7.96 -30.38
N HIS A 437 6.45 7.67 -30.73
CA HIS A 437 7.55 8.62 -30.61
C HIS A 437 7.17 9.86 -31.43
N VAL A 438 6.83 10.97 -30.76
CA VAL A 438 6.49 12.23 -31.44
C VAL A 438 7.75 13.10 -31.49
N LEU A 439 8.35 13.17 -32.67
CA LEU A 439 9.19 14.30 -33.07
C LEU A 439 8.29 15.54 -33.23
N ALA A 440 8.67 16.65 -32.61
CA ALA A 440 7.97 17.94 -32.73
C ALA A 440 8.21 18.62 -34.10
N PRO A 441 7.45 19.68 -34.45
CA PRO A 441 6.00 19.81 -34.42
C PRO A 441 5.46 20.18 -35.81
N GLU A 442 4.29 19.67 -36.19
CA GLU A 442 3.49 20.26 -37.26
C GLU A 442 2.05 20.49 -36.76
N ALA A 443 1.42 21.54 -37.30
CA ALA A 443 0.34 22.31 -36.71
C ALA A 443 -0.84 21.51 -36.12
N ALA A 444 -1.38 22.08 -35.03
CA ALA A 444 -2.40 21.54 -34.13
C ALA A 444 -3.54 20.72 -34.80
N PRO A 445 -3.81 19.49 -34.32
CA PRO A 445 -5.12 18.88 -34.45
C PRO A 445 -6.02 19.30 -33.28
N ALA A 446 -7.29 19.51 -33.61
CA ALA A 446 -8.34 19.91 -32.69
C ALA A 446 -8.51 18.95 -31.48
N ALA A 447 -9.05 19.50 -30.39
CA ALA A 447 -9.22 18.89 -29.07
C ALA A 447 -9.66 17.40 -29.08
N PRO A 448 -9.15 16.56 -28.15
CA PRO A 448 -9.51 15.15 -28.05
C PRO A 448 -10.93 15.01 -27.50
N GLN A 449 -11.77 14.28 -28.24
CA GLN A 449 -13.13 13.94 -27.80
C GLN A 449 -13.11 12.85 -26.71
N PRO A 450 -14.03 12.90 -25.72
CA PRO A 450 -14.14 11.89 -24.68
C PRO A 450 -14.57 10.54 -25.27
N GLU A 451 -13.84 9.46 -24.94
CA GLU A 451 -14.22 8.09 -25.34
C GLU A 451 -15.66 7.78 -24.93
N ALA A 452 -16.44 7.20 -25.84
CA ALA A 452 -17.86 6.90 -25.63
C ALA A 452 -18.07 5.81 -24.57
N LEU A 453 -19.19 5.86 -23.86
CA LEU A 453 -19.65 4.77 -22.99
C LEU A 453 -19.85 3.49 -23.80
N ASN A 454 -19.50 2.33 -23.25
CA ASN A 454 -19.83 1.06 -23.90
C ASN A 454 -21.35 0.78 -23.81
N PRO A 455 -21.90 -0.16 -24.60
CA PRO A 455 -23.35 -0.37 -24.64
C PRO A 455 -23.99 -0.71 -23.28
N PRO A 456 -23.43 -1.61 -22.44
CA PRO A 456 -23.98 -1.85 -21.09
C PRO A 456 -23.92 -0.63 -20.17
N GLN A 457 -22.85 0.17 -20.24
CA GLN A 457 -22.76 1.42 -19.46
C GLN A 457 -23.79 2.45 -19.95
N LEU A 458 -24.02 2.54 -21.26
CA LEU A 458 -25.03 3.42 -21.83
C LEU A 458 -26.44 2.97 -21.40
N GLU A 459 -26.71 1.67 -21.38
CA GLU A 459 -27.97 1.12 -20.86
C GLU A 459 -28.18 1.49 -19.39
N ALA A 460 -27.17 1.30 -18.54
CA ALA A 460 -27.24 1.71 -17.14
C ALA A 460 -27.43 3.24 -16.98
N VAL A 461 -26.77 4.04 -17.80
CA VAL A 461 -26.86 5.52 -17.80
C VAL A 461 -28.21 6.02 -18.29
N THR A 462 -28.87 5.31 -19.21
CA THR A 462 -30.13 5.76 -19.83
C THR A 462 -31.38 5.06 -19.29
N SER A 463 -31.21 4.06 -18.43
CA SER A 463 -32.29 3.31 -17.77
C SER A 463 -33.39 4.21 -17.22
N THR A 464 -34.65 3.87 -17.46
CA THR A 464 -35.82 4.56 -16.90
C THR A 464 -36.43 3.83 -15.72
N ALA A 465 -35.83 2.72 -15.29
CA ALA A 465 -36.31 1.96 -14.16
C ALA A 465 -36.24 2.80 -12.87
N PRO A 466 -37.23 2.68 -11.97
CA PRO A 466 -37.23 3.42 -10.71
C PRO A 466 -36.06 3.03 -9.81
N VAL A 467 -35.58 1.79 -9.91
CA VAL A 467 -34.38 1.28 -9.23
C VAL A 467 -33.52 0.57 -10.26
N THR A 468 -32.23 0.90 -10.31
CA THR A 468 -31.24 0.27 -11.19
C THR A 468 -30.05 -0.17 -10.36
N ALA A 469 -29.79 -1.48 -10.33
CA ALA A 469 -28.59 -2.05 -9.73
C ALA A 469 -27.55 -2.32 -10.82
N VAL A 470 -26.33 -1.83 -10.64
CA VAL A 470 -25.22 -2.01 -11.60
C VAL A 470 -24.17 -2.92 -10.98
N THR A 471 -24.19 -4.19 -11.36
CA THR A 471 -23.20 -5.18 -10.91
C THR A 471 -22.03 -5.22 -11.88
N ALA A 472 -20.85 -4.82 -11.43
CA ALA A 472 -19.66 -4.82 -12.27
C ALA A 472 -18.40 -5.09 -11.44
N GLY A 473 -17.42 -5.78 -12.05
CA GLY A 473 -16.15 -6.09 -11.41
C GLY A 473 -15.27 -4.86 -11.17
N PRO A 474 -14.18 -4.98 -10.40
CA PRO A 474 -13.19 -3.91 -10.23
C PRO A 474 -12.68 -3.37 -11.57
N GLY A 475 -12.41 -2.07 -11.67
CA GLY A 475 -11.83 -1.44 -12.87
C GLY A 475 -12.78 -1.28 -14.08
N THR A 476 -14.04 -1.72 -13.99
CA THR A 476 -15.02 -1.67 -15.10
C THR A 476 -15.68 -0.30 -15.33
N GLY A 477 -15.28 0.71 -14.55
CA GLY A 477 -15.79 2.08 -14.67
C GLY A 477 -17.13 2.37 -13.98
N LYS A 478 -17.46 1.67 -12.88
CA LYS A 478 -18.68 1.93 -12.05
C LYS A 478 -18.90 3.42 -11.75
N THR A 479 -17.89 4.07 -11.18
CA THR A 479 -17.95 5.51 -10.86
C THR A 479 -18.09 6.39 -12.12
N ARG A 480 -17.51 5.97 -13.26
CA ARG A 480 -17.69 6.68 -14.55
C ARG A 480 -19.14 6.58 -15.03
N THR A 481 -19.74 5.40 -14.93
CA THR A 481 -21.16 5.17 -15.24
C THR A 481 -22.07 6.01 -14.34
N LEU A 482 -21.76 6.08 -13.04
CA LEU A 482 -22.54 6.87 -12.08
C LEU A 482 -22.47 8.38 -12.38
N VAL A 483 -21.26 8.91 -12.66
CA VAL A 483 -21.08 10.32 -13.09
C VAL A 483 -21.83 10.60 -14.39
N ALA A 484 -21.73 9.71 -15.37
CA ALA A 484 -22.43 9.85 -16.65
C ALA A 484 -23.96 9.78 -16.47
N ARG A 485 -24.45 8.98 -15.54
CA ARG A 485 -25.88 8.93 -15.17
C ARG A 485 -26.36 10.25 -14.59
N ILE A 486 -25.61 10.84 -13.65
CA ILE A 486 -25.95 12.15 -13.09
C ILE A 486 -25.96 13.21 -14.18
N ALA A 487 -24.96 13.21 -15.06
CA ALA A 487 -24.90 14.14 -16.17
C ALA A 487 -26.11 13.99 -17.11
N TRP A 488 -26.46 12.75 -17.49
CA TRP A 488 -27.63 12.47 -18.30
C TRP A 488 -28.95 12.90 -17.63
N LEU A 489 -29.09 12.71 -16.31
CA LEU A 489 -30.27 13.20 -15.58
C LEU A 489 -30.41 14.73 -15.69
N VAL A 490 -29.31 15.46 -15.60
CA VAL A 490 -29.32 16.93 -15.69
C VAL A 490 -29.49 17.42 -17.13
N GLU A 491 -28.66 16.91 -18.05
CA GLU A 491 -28.55 17.36 -19.45
C GLU A 491 -29.77 16.92 -20.29
N GLU A 492 -30.14 15.64 -20.21
CA GLU A 492 -31.13 15.04 -21.11
C GLU A 492 -32.53 14.92 -20.47
N ARG A 493 -32.59 14.71 -19.15
CA ARG A 493 -33.86 14.60 -18.42
C ARG A 493 -34.31 15.90 -17.75
N GLY A 494 -33.49 16.94 -17.78
CA GLY A 494 -33.81 18.25 -17.18
C GLY A 494 -34.03 18.18 -15.66
N VAL A 495 -33.47 17.18 -14.98
CA VAL A 495 -33.52 17.06 -13.52
C VAL A 495 -32.76 18.24 -12.92
N ARG A 496 -33.38 18.92 -11.94
CA ARG A 496 -32.70 20.03 -11.28
C ARG A 496 -31.55 19.46 -10.43
N PRO A 497 -30.33 20.01 -10.48
CA PRO A 497 -29.21 19.48 -9.71
C PRO A 497 -29.49 19.36 -8.20
N GLY A 498 -30.28 20.28 -7.64
CA GLY A 498 -30.73 20.21 -6.24
C GLY A 498 -31.71 19.09 -5.91
N GLU A 499 -32.09 18.27 -6.88
CA GLU A 499 -32.89 17.05 -6.71
C GLU A 499 -32.05 15.76 -6.68
N ILE A 500 -30.72 15.88 -6.78
CA ILE A 500 -29.79 14.76 -6.88
C ILE A 500 -28.95 14.63 -5.61
N THR A 501 -28.93 13.42 -5.06
CA THR A 501 -28.03 13.00 -4.00
C THR A 501 -27.11 11.87 -4.49
N ALA A 502 -25.81 12.04 -4.31
CA ALA A 502 -24.82 11.00 -4.59
C ALA A 502 -24.03 10.66 -3.33
N VAL A 503 -24.14 9.39 -2.91
CA VAL A 503 -23.49 8.84 -1.73
C VAL A 503 -22.24 8.08 -2.14
N THR A 504 -21.15 8.30 -1.42
CA THR A 504 -19.84 7.66 -1.63
C THR A 504 -19.28 7.16 -0.31
N PHE A 505 -18.36 6.21 -0.33
CA PHE A 505 -17.80 5.65 0.90
C PHE A 505 -16.77 6.58 1.57
N THR A 506 -16.00 7.34 0.79
CA THR A 506 -14.93 8.21 1.29
C THR A 506 -15.09 9.67 0.88
N ASN A 507 -14.56 10.58 1.68
CA ASN A 507 -14.52 12.02 1.34
C ASN A 507 -13.73 12.28 0.05
N GLN A 508 -12.70 11.47 -0.22
CA GLN A 508 -11.92 11.54 -1.44
C GLN A 508 -12.77 11.17 -2.67
N ALA A 509 -13.53 10.07 -2.60
CA ALA A 509 -14.45 9.68 -3.68
C ALA A 509 -15.55 10.74 -3.91
N ALA A 510 -16.08 11.34 -2.84
CA ALA A 510 -17.02 12.45 -2.93
C ALA A 510 -16.41 13.69 -3.63
N ALA A 511 -15.14 14.02 -3.34
CA ALA A 511 -14.43 15.14 -3.94
C ALA A 511 -14.11 14.86 -5.43
N GLU A 512 -13.69 13.65 -5.74
CA GLU A 512 -13.42 13.21 -7.10
C GLU A 512 -14.68 13.22 -7.97
N MET A 513 -15.80 12.69 -7.45
CA MET A 513 -17.08 12.70 -8.13
C MET A 513 -17.56 14.13 -8.42
N ARG A 514 -17.43 15.04 -7.45
CA ARG A 514 -17.70 16.48 -7.66
C ARG A 514 -16.85 17.05 -8.80
N ALA A 515 -15.53 16.85 -8.77
CA ALA A 515 -14.64 17.38 -9.79
C ALA A 515 -15.00 16.87 -11.20
N ARG A 516 -15.34 15.57 -11.32
CA ARG A 516 -15.78 14.98 -12.58
C ARG A 516 -17.10 15.57 -13.08
N LEU A 517 -18.06 15.80 -12.18
CA LEU A 517 -19.34 16.44 -12.51
C LEU A 517 -19.19 17.92 -12.87
N GLU A 518 -18.30 18.65 -12.20
CA GLU A 518 -18.03 20.06 -12.50
C GLU A 518 -17.47 20.21 -13.91
N GLN A 519 -16.56 19.32 -14.28
CA GLN A 519 -16.01 19.25 -15.63
C GLN A 519 -17.08 18.87 -16.66
N ARG A 520 -17.93 17.89 -16.34
CA ARG A 520 -18.95 17.39 -17.29
C ARG A 520 -20.09 18.38 -17.51
N LEU A 521 -20.59 19.02 -16.45
CA LEU A 521 -21.73 19.93 -16.48
C LEU A 521 -21.35 21.39 -16.76
N GLY A 522 -20.06 21.66 -17.08
CA GLY A 522 -19.61 22.98 -17.50
C GLY A 522 -19.57 24.04 -16.38
N GLY A 523 -19.39 23.64 -15.12
CA GLY A 523 -19.14 24.59 -14.02
C GLY A 523 -19.64 24.16 -12.64
N LYS A 524 -19.21 24.91 -11.62
CA LYS A 524 -19.46 24.62 -10.20
C LYS A 524 -20.90 24.83 -9.75
N ARG A 525 -21.68 25.63 -10.49
CA ARG A 525 -23.03 26.06 -10.07
C ARG A 525 -24.01 24.90 -9.96
N ALA A 526 -24.01 23.97 -10.93
CA ALA A 526 -24.87 22.81 -10.89
C ALA A 526 -24.48 21.85 -9.76
N VAL A 527 -23.18 21.56 -9.63
CA VAL A 527 -22.64 20.63 -8.63
C VAL A 527 -22.81 21.15 -7.20
N ALA A 528 -22.65 22.46 -6.98
CA ALA A 528 -22.85 23.08 -5.67
C ALA A 528 -24.30 22.95 -5.17
N ALA A 529 -25.28 22.82 -6.06
CA ALA A 529 -26.67 22.59 -5.69
C ALA A 529 -26.96 21.10 -5.35
N MET A 530 -26.13 20.16 -5.82
CA MET A 530 -26.28 18.73 -5.53
C MET A 530 -25.86 18.39 -4.10
N THR A 531 -26.40 17.30 -3.55
CA THR A 531 -25.92 16.75 -2.28
C THR A 531 -24.98 15.57 -2.58
N ILE A 532 -23.67 15.79 -2.48
CA ILE A 532 -22.65 14.77 -2.75
C ILE A 532 -21.86 14.54 -1.46
N GLY A 533 -21.65 13.31 -1.00
CA GLY A 533 -20.93 13.10 0.25
C GLY A 533 -20.89 11.66 0.72
N THR A 534 -20.32 11.47 1.91
CA THR A 534 -20.48 10.21 2.66
C THR A 534 -21.81 10.19 3.40
N PHE A 535 -22.25 9.01 3.83
CA PHE A 535 -23.45 8.87 4.67
C PHE A 535 -23.43 9.82 5.87
N HIS A 536 -22.30 9.87 6.59
CA HIS A 536 -22.12 10.75 7.74
C HIS A 536 -22.18 12.24 7.38
N ALA A 537 -21.55 12.67 6.28
CA ALA A 537 -21.59 14.06 5.86
C ALA A 537 -23.01 14.50 5.43
N ILE A 538 -23.76 13.59 4.80
CA ILE A 538 -25.15 13.83 4.39
C ILE A 538 -26.06 13.89 5.62
N CYS A 539 -25.91 12.95 6.55
CA CYS A 539 -26.67 12.96 7.80
C CYS A 539 -26.35 14.17 8.67
N LEU A 540 -25.08 14.58 8.76
CA LEU A 540 -24.70 15.82 9.46
C LEU A 540 -25.39 17.04 8.84
N LYS A 541 -25.42 17.13 7.49
CA LYS A 541 -26.12 18.21 6.78
C LYS A 541 -27.64 18.18 7.02
N LEU A 542 -28.24 16.99 7.11
CA LEU A 542 -29.66 16.78 7.43
C LEU A 542 -30.00 17.19 8.87
N LEU A 543 -29.13 16.86 9.82
CA LEU A 543 -29.32 17.12 11.24
C LEU A 543 -29.08 18.59 11.59
N GLY A 544 -28.20 19.27 10.86
CA GLY A 544 -27.91 20.70 11.04
C GLY A 544 -26.87 20.94 12.12
N ASP A 545 -27.13 21.93 12.99
CA ASP A 545 -26.24 22.29 14.09
C ASP A 545 -26.35 21.27 15.23
N VAL A 546 -25.46 20.28 15.23
CA VAL A 546 -25.35 19.26 16.27
C VAL A 546 -23.98 19.32 16.91
N ARG A 547 -23.94 19.13 18.23
CA ARG A 547 -22.67 19.02 18.96
C ARG A 547 -22.09 17.62 18.75
N LEU A 548 -21.15 17.49 17.82
CA LEU A 548 -20.44 16.24 17.58
C LEU A 548 -19.22 16.14 18.51
N ILE A 549 -19.11 15.05 19.28
CA ILE A 549 -17.92 14.80 20.11
C ILE A 549 -16.81 14.14 19.30
N SER A 550 -15.56 14.43 19.66
CA SER A 550 -14.39 13.78 19.08
C SER A 550 -14.21 12.35 19.61
N PRO A 551 -13.45 11.49 18.90
CA PRO A 551 -13.13 10.14 19.39
C PRO A 551 -12.46 10.12 20.78
N GLY A 552 -11.69 11.16 21.12
CA GLY A 552 -11.06 11.29 22.44
C GLY A 552 -12.05 11.60 23.55
N GLU A 553 -13.03 12.47 23.28
CA GLU A 553 -14.15 12.75 24.19
C GLU A 553 -15.03 11.51 24.37
N ALA A 554 -15.35 10.79 23.28
CA ALA A 554 -16.09 9.54 23.34
C ALA A 554 -15.37 8.49 24.20
N LEU A 555 -14.04 8.39 24.07
CA LEU A 555 -13.22 7.49 24.88
C LEU A 555 -13.26 7.88 26.36
N THR A 556 -13.16 9.17 26.66
CA THR A 556 -13.23 9.69 28.02
C THR A 556 -14.58 9.36 28.67
N ILE A 557 -15.68 9.54 27.93
CA ILE A 557 -17.03 9.20 28.40
C ILE A 557 -17.16 7.69 28.63
N ALA A 558 -16.67 6.86 27.69
CA ALA A 558 -16.71 5.41 27.83
C ALA A 558 -15.91 4.91 29.05
N GLU A 559 -14.74 5.48 29.32
CA GLU A 559 -13.93 5.15 30.50
C GLU A 559 -14.59 5.58 31.81
N GLN A 560 -15.28 6.73 31.82
CA GLN A 560 -16.07 7.18 32.96
C GLN A 560 -17.23 6.22 33.24
N VAL A 561 -17.97 5.83 32.21
CA VAL A 561 -19.09 4.88 32.32
C VAL A 561 -18.62 3.53 32.87
N LEU A 562 -17.49 2.99 32.42
CA LEU A 562 -16.93 1.74 32.95
C LEU A 562 -16.56 1.86 34.44
N ARG A 563 -15.96 2.99 34.82
CA ARG A 563 -15.54 3.27 36.21
C ARG A 563 -16.73 3.39 37.15
N GLU A 564 -17.76 4.13 36.75
CA GLU A 564 -18.97 4.36 37.55
C GLU A 564 -19.82 3.10 37.70
N SER A 565 -19.89 2.27 36.66
CA SER A 565 -20.60 0.99 36.68
C SER A 565 -19.81 -0.14 37.36
N GLY A 566 -18.58 0.10 37.82
CA GLY A 566 -17.72 -0.89 38.48
C GLY A 566 -17.34 -2.08 37.59
N ARG A 567 -17.47 -1.96 36.27
CA ARG A 567 -17.19 -3.03 35.30
C ARG A 567 -15.73 -2.95 34.86
N LYS A 568 -15.07 -4.11 34.76
CA LYS A 568 -13.70 -4.20 34.24
C LYS A 568 -13.72 -4.23 32.71
N GLY A 569 -12.83 -3.48 32.06
CA GLY A 569 -12.73 -3.42 30.60
C GLY A 569 -12.01 -2.15 30.14
N GLY A 570 -11.71 -2.06 28.84
CA GLY A 570 -11.11 -0.87 28.22
C GLY A 570 -12.17 -0.01 27.53
N GLY A 571 -12.08 1.33 27.65
CA GLY A 571 -13.01 2.26 27.01
C GLY A 571 -13.09 2.09 25.49
N LYS A 572 -11.95 1.75 24.85
CA LYS A 572 -11.91 1.42 23.41
C LYS A 572 -12.74 0.20 23.05
N THR A 573 -12.69 -0.86 23.87
CA THR A 573 -13.48 -2.08 23.65
C THR A 573 -14.97 -1.79 23.80
N LEU A 574 -15.35 -1.00 24.81
CA LEU A 574 -16.73 -0.54 24.97
C LEU A 574 -17.20 0.24 23.74
N LEU A 575 -16.42 1.21 23.26
CA LEU A 575 -16.76 1.98 22.06
C LEU A 575 -16.88 1.12 20.79
N GLN A 576 -16.02 0.11 20.62
CA GLN A 576 -16.12 -0.81 19.50
C GLN A 576 -17.44 -1.60 19.54
N SER A 577 -17.83 -2.09 20.71
CA SER A 577 -19.10 -2.79 20.87
C SER A 577 -20.31 -1.86 20.67
N VAL A 578 -20.27 -0.64 21.22
CA VAL A 578 -21.30 0.39 21.00
C VAL A 578 -21.45 0.72 19.51
N SER A 579 -20.32 0.91 18.80
CA SER A 579 -20.30 1.19 17.37
C SER A 579 -20.93 0.05 16.56
N ARG A 580 -20.63 -1.21 16.89
CA ARG A 580 -21.25 -2.37 16.23
C ARG A 580 -22.78 -2.39 16.41
N VAL A 581 -23.26 -2.10 17.62
CA VAL A 581 -24.71 -2.00 17.89
C VAL A 581 -25.35 -0.88 17.06
N LYS A 582 -24.76 0.32 17.07
CA LYS A 582 -25.26 1.46 16.29
C LYS A 582 -25.25 1.21 14.78
N ASN A 583 -24.34 0.37 14.30
CA ASN A 583 -24.23 -0.01 12.89
C ASN A 583 -25.12 -1.23 12.51
N GLY A 584 -26.01 -1.68 13.39
CA GLY A 584 -27.06 -2.65 13.08
C GLY A 584 -26.83 -4.07 13.61
N VAL A 585 -25.74 -4.32 14.32
CA VAL A 585 -25.51 -5.64 14.97
C VAL A 585 -26.41 -5.75 16.21
N SER A 586 -27.03 -6.92 16.42
CA SER A 586 -27.85 -7.13 17.61
C SER A 586 -27.00 -6.98 18.89
N PRO A 587 -27.54 -6.38 19.97
CA PRO A 587 -26.80 -6.27 21.23
C PRO A 587 -26.30 -7.63 21.75
N GLU A 588 -27.08 -8.69 21.57
CA GLU A 588 -26.76 -10.07 21.97
C GLU A 588 -25.48 -10.59 21.26
N ASP A 589 -25.31 -10.28 19.97
CA ASP A 589 -24.15 -10.72 19.17
C ASP A 589 -22.88 -9.91 19.41
N THR A 590 -22.98 -8.79 20.13
CA THR A 590 -21.83 -7.92 20.46
C THR A 590 -21.20 -8.23 21.80
N GLY A 591 -21.86 -9.03 22.65
CA GLY A 591 -21.46 -9.25 24.04
C GLY A 591 -21.47 -7.95 24.87
N LEU A 592 -22.16 -6.91 24.40
CA LEU A 592 -22.27 -5.63 25.08
C LEU A 592 -23.31 -5.70 26.19
N ASP A 593 -22.91 -5.30 27.39
CA ASP A 593 -23.84 -5.13 28.50
C ASP A 593 -24.79 -3.96 28.19
N ALA A 594 -26.10 -4.23 28.21
CA ALA A 594 -27.14 -3.24 27.93
C ALA A 594 -27.06 -2.05 28.91
N GLU A 595 -26.68 -2.29 30.18
CA GLU A 595 -26.52 -1.23 31.18
C GLU A 595 -25.39 -0.27 30.79
N LEU A 596 -24.29 -0.77 30.20
CA LEU A 596 -23.17 0.05 29.75
C LEU A 596 -23.51 0.84 28.48
N TYR A 597 -24.25 0.23 27.56
CA TYR A 597 -24.75 0.92 26.38
C TYR A 597 -25.68 2.07 26.77
N ASP A 598 -26.66 1.80 27.64
CA ASP A 598 -27.63 2.80 28.10
C ASP A 598 -26.97 3.93 28.89
N ALA A 599 -26.00 3.62 29.75
CA ALA A 599 -25.23 4.61 30.48
C ALA A 599 -24.41 5.50 29.55
N TYR A 600 -23.73 4.93 28.55
CA TYR A 600 -22.99 5.70 27.56
C TYR A 600 -23.92 6.62 26.74
N GLN A 601 -25.06 6.09 26.28
CA GLN A 601 -26.07 6.87 25.57
C GLN A 601 -26.70 7.96 26.45
N ALA A 602 -26.89 7.71 27.75
CA ALA A 602 -27.37 8.70 28.70
C ALA A 602 -26.38 9.87 28.84
N ARG A 603 -25.07 9.57 28.94
CA ARG A 603 -24.03 10.60 29.00
C ARG A 603 -24.01 11.50 27.77
N LEU A 604 -24.18 10.93 26.57
CA LEU A 604 -24.29 11.72 25.34
C LEU A 604 -25.51 12.65 25.36
N ARG A 605 -26.66 12.14 25.81
CA ARG A 605 -27.90 12.94 25.96
C ARG A 605 -27.74 14.07 26.98
N ASP A 606 -27.12 13.82 28.12
CA ASP A 606 -26.88 14.84 29.16
C ASP A 606 -26.00 15.98 28.65
N LEU A 607 -25.04 15.66 27.77
CA LEU A 607 -24.16 16.64 27.12
C LEU A 607 -24.80 17.34 25.93
N GLY A 608 -26.00 16.93 25.53
CA GLY A 608 -26.66 17.38 24.30
C GLY A 608 -25.79 17.13 23.07
N ALA A 609 -25.05 16.01 23.06
CA ALA A 609 -24.03 15.73 22.07
C ALA A 609 -24.27 14.38 21.36
N LEU A 610 -23.73 14.25 20.16
CA LEU A 610 -23.77 13.04 19.33
C LEU A 610 -22.34 12.55 19.12
N ASP A 611 -22.13 11.25 19.02
CA ASP A 611 -20.90 10.72 18.44
C ASP A 611 -21.04 10.47 16.92
N PHE A 612 -19.97 9.96 16.31
CA PHE A 612 -19.92 9.82 14.85
C PHE A 612 -20.98 8.85 14.31
N ASP A 613 -21.19 7.71 14.98
CA ASP A 613 -22.18 6.72 14.56
C ASP A 613 -23.62 7.21 14.80
N ASP A 614 -23.83 8.10 15.78
CA ASP A 614 -25.14 8.71 16.04
C ASP A 614 -25.65 9.56 14.87
N LEU A 615 -24.75 10.05 14.01
CA LEU A 615 -25.17 10.76 12.80
C LEU A 615 -26.07 9.86 11.93
N LEU A 616 -25.77 8.57 11.83
CA LEU A 616 -26.56 7.63 11.02
C LEU A 616 -27.89 7.28 11.69
N THR A 617 -27.87 6.98 12.99
CA THR A 617 -29.07 6.62 13.76
C THR A 617 -30.05 7.78 13.89
N GLU A 618 -29.56 8.99 14.18
CA GLU A 618 -30.39 10.20 14.24
C GLU A 618 -30.81 10.65 12.84
N GLY A 619 -29.95 10.47 11.84
CA GLY A 619 -30.28 10.72 10.43
C GLY A 619 -31.49 9.89 9.98
N LEU A 620 -31.53 8.60 10.35
CA LEU A 620 -32.60 7.68 9.99
C LEU A 620 -33.96 8.04 10.63
N LYS A 621 -33.93 8.71 11.79
CA LYS A 621 -35.15 9.18 12.48
C LYS A 621 -35.75 10.42 11.83
N ARG A 622 -35.02 11.11 10.92
CA ARG A 622 -35.54 12.31 10.26
C ARG A 622 -36.49 11.93 9.13
N ASP A 623 -37.65 12.56 9.15
CA ASP A 623 -38.57 12.47 8.02
C ASP A 623 -38.00 13.23 6.82
N VAL A 624 -37.53 12.47 5.84
CA VAL A 624 -37.02 12.99 4.56
C VAL A 624 -38.11 13.01 3.48
N THR A 625 -39.34 12.62 3.81
CA THR A 625 -40.47 12.59 2.87
C THR A 625 -40.71 13.99 2.30
N GLY A 626 -40.68 14.08 0.96
CA GLY A 626 -40.90 15.34 0.25
C GLY A 626 -39.67 16.25 0.14
N LEU A 627 -38.51 15.88 0.72
CA LEU A 627 -37.25 16.57 0.47
C LEU A 627 -36.80 16.33 -0.97
N ARG A 628 -36.81 17.41 -1.75
CA ARG A 628 -36.53 17.35 -3.19
C ARG A 628 -35.14 16.80 -3.51
N CYS A 629 -34.14 17.02 -2.64
CA CYS A 629 -32.76 16.57 -2.84
C CYS A 629 -32.57 15.05 -2.88
N PHE A 630 -33.51 14.26 -2.39
CA PHE A 630 -33.45 12.80 -2.43
C PHE A 630 -34.33 12.18 -3.52
N ARG A 631 -34.79 12.98 -4.50
CA ARG A 631 -35.60 12.47 -5.60
C ARG A 631 -34.82 11.51 -6.52
N HIS A 632 -33.52 11.75 -6.65
CA HIS A 632 -32.59 10.85 -7.33
C HIS A 632 -31.42 10.53 -6.40
N VAL A 633 -31.41 9.31 -5.84
CA VAL A 633 -30.33 8.82 -4.98
C VAL A 633 -29.44 7.88 -5.79
N LEU A 634 -28.15 8.16 -5.81
CA LEU A 634 -27.13 7.31 -6.40
C LEU A 634 -26.13 6.93 -5.32
N VAL A 635 -25.79 5.64 -5.24
CA VAL A 635 -24.87 5.12 -4.21
C VAL A 635 -23.70 4.44 -4.92
N ASP A 636 -22.49 4.93 -4.68
CA ASP A 636 -21.26 4.25 -5.10
C ASP A 636 -20.85 3.22 -4.05
N GLU A 637 -20.19 2.15 -4.49
CA GLU A 637 -19.75 1.03 -3.63
C GLU A 637 -20.85 0.46 -2.72
N PHE A 638 -22.05 0.26 -3.28
CA PHE A 638 -23.22 -0.26 -2.55
C PHE A 638 -22.95 -1.62 -1.86
N GLN A 639 -22.01 -2.42 -2.36
CA GLN A 639 -21.66 -3.70 -1.74
C GLN A 639 -21.00 -3.56 -0.35
N ASP A 640 -20.51 -2.37 0.00
CA ASP A 640 -19.75 -2.12 1.23
C ASP A 640 -20.57 -1.41 2.32
N ILE A 641 -21.89 -1.26 2.13
CA ILE A 641 -22.78 -0.61 3.11
C ILE A 641 -23.23 -1.58 4.21
N ASN A 642 -23.45 -1.06 5.41
CA ASN A 642 -24.04 -1.81 6.53
C ASN A 642 -25.57 -1.67 6.58
N ASP A 643 -26.20 -2.36 7.54
CA ASP A 643 -27.67 -2.40 7.66
C ASP A 643 -28.30 -1.02 7.89
N ILE A 644 -27.68 -0.17 8.72
CA ILE A 644 -28.21 1.16 8.99
C ILE A 644 -28.08 2.08 7.76
N GLN A 645 -26.98 1.99 7.03
CA GLN A 645 -26.78 2.71 5.76
C GLN A 645 -27.76 2.22 4.69
N TYR A 646 -28.03 0.91 4.62
CA TYR A 646 -29.05 0.36 3.74
C TYR A 646 -30.45 0.89 4.09
N GLN A 647 -30.79 0.95 5.39
CA GLN A 647 -32.06 1.54 5.84
C GLN A 647 -32.18 3.01 5.48
N LEU A 648 -31.10 3.79 5.60
CA LEU A 648 -31.03 5.20 5.18
C LEU A 648 -31.23 5.39 3.67
N VAL A 649 -30.74 4.46 2.84
CA VAL A 649 -30.98 4.52 1.38
C VAL A 649 -32.44 4.18 1.06
N ARG A 650 -33.08 3.35 1.89
CA ARG A 650 -34.45 2.87 1.68
C ARG A 650 -35.53 3.86 2.19
N SER A 651 -35.23 4.60 3.25
CA SER A 651 -36.12 5.63 3.84
C SER A 651 -36.28 6.82 2.91
#